data_AF-A0A2C9A637-F1
#
_entry.id   AF-A0A2C9A637-F1
#
_cell.length_a   1.000
_cell.length_b   1.000
_cell.length_c   1.000
_cell.angle_alpha   90.00
_cell.angle_beta   90.00
_cell.angle_gamma   90.00
#
_symmetry.space_group_name_H-M   'P 1'
#
loop_
_entity.id
_entity.type
_entity.pdbx_description
1 polymer ?
#
loop_
_entity_poly.entity_id
_entity_poly.type
_entity_poly.pdbx_seq_one_letter_code
_entity_poly.pdbx_strand_id
1 'polypeptide(L)'
;MSLFERLQKASSEEDVKAEYIKALHLKGVQRNLIDIQTREVWFEAKFGSKKSLYEMFTQLLFYIHKALDDGEYIPPFLCVVDSVKAAIMKTDVALPLLQNKKMKSMWGKSASDVTRDALDMVSQYIGTHFVSFNIETHEQEFIDTFRNAIDKGEIIRTQITPDNLKQVFDKWVEMVGKEIVGASPENYAEFFYADIMSDGTVSTHQHLSAELLHKGNNPVFSLNGKLYELGSTDGYSHFWTIYHRPPEEKHRTYLLERRDSLIPVEERTFKGAYYTPLPVVDKAYDLLEKTLGANWQKNYYVWDMCCGVGNLEAKHSNHRHLFMSTLDEEDVNIMKSAKICVEAERFQYDYLNDDITNDGKIDYNLTDKIPQSLRDVIHDANEGKKKLLVLINPPYAEATSSDNAVNGVGTDASKIGVADTKFARKGMDEFGKASNELYTQFVARISKEIPNATLAMFSTLKHINAQTMEKFRIQWNAKYLGGFIVHCKSFEGLKGEFPIGFLIWKTMNKPTEFPSEISCEILDKNVNAVGSKSFYNIPVDTYLTKWIKRLKPNKELCIPLKNAVTPGTATKDLRGTQWCDNAIAYFWCNSNDMQQAPTRTALFSSGFNGGHGIYVTENNLWQVSVVFTVRKVIPHTWINDRDQFLQPNADLSEEFKNDCLIYMLFNGSNLTASANNLEWNNRKWNIINHFIPFSASEVGASSRFESDFMVRYMRGKTFSVEAQTVLDEGRKIWQEYFKQQFNHKIRDEFKLNRADVGWYQICKALNAQNGSGNTVPTNFEHFEKAYKTLSEKIQPQVYSYGFLK
;
A
#
# COMPACT_ATOMS: atom_id res chain seq x y z
N MET A 1 -13.90 2.30 -24.02
CA MET A 1 -12.96 1.41 -23.31
C MET A 1 -11.61 1.54 -23.98
N SER A 2 -10.59 1.97 -23.26
CA SER A 2 -9.23 2.12 -23.79
C SER A 2 -8.63 0.75 -24.16
N LEU A 3 -7.55 0.73 -24.94
CA LEU A 3 -6.77 -0.49 -25.19
C LEU A 3 -6.31 -1.10 -23.87
N PHE A 4 -5.79 -0.30 -22.93
CA PHE A 4 -5.37 -0.80 -21.63
C PHE A 4 -6.50 -1.53 -20.88
N GLU A 5 -7.68 -0.93 -20.79
CA GLU A 5 -8.84 -1.52 -20.12
C GLU A 5 -9.31 -2.83 -20.77
N ARG A 6 -9.14 -2.96 -22.09
CA ARG A 6 -9.44 -4.20 -22.82
C ARG A 6 -8.36 -5.26 -22.58
N LEU A 7 -7.08 -4.86 -22.55
CA LEU A 7 -5.96 -5.74 -22.23
C LEU A 7 -6.04 -6.30 -20.81
N GLN A 8 -6.57 -5.55 -19.84
CA GLN A 8 -6.80 -6.06 -18.47
C GLN A 8 -7.89 -7.14 -18.39
N LYS A 9 -8.74 -7.24 -19.43
CA LYS A 9 -9.79 -8.26 -19.54
C LYS A 9 -9.36 -9.45 -20.40
N ALA A 10 -8.19 -9.39 -21.03
CA ALA A 10 -7.64 -10.51 -21.78
C ALA A 10 -7.40 -11.69 -20.85
N SER A 11 -7.65 -12.91 -21.34
CA SER A 11 -7.44 -14.16 -20.61
C SER A 11 -6.31 -15.01 -21.19
N SER A 12 -5.82 -14.63 -22.37
CA SER A 12 -4.83 -15.36 -23.15
C SER A 12 -3.97 -14.42 -24.00
N GLU A 13 -2.88 -14.95 -24.57
CA GLU A 13 -2.02 -14.20 -25.50
C GLU A 13 -2.74 -13.87 -26.81
N GLU A 14 -3.67 -14.73 -27.25
CA GLU A 14 -4.50 -14.49 -28.44
C GLU A 14 -5.48 -13.32 -28.23
N ASP A 15 -6.03 -13.17 -27.02
CA ASP A 15 -6.86 -12.02 -26.67
C ASP A 15 -6.05 -10.72 -26.73
N VAL A 16 -4.81 -10.74 -26.22
CA VAL A 16 -3.89 -9.60 -26.31
C VAL A 16 -3.64 -9.23 -27.77
N LYS A 17 -3.33 -10.21 -28.63
CA LYS A 17 -3.14 -9.99 -30.08
C LYS A 17 -4.36 -9.36 -30.72
N ALA A 18 -5.56 -9.88 -30.43
CA ALA A 18 -6.81 -9.38 -30.98
C ALA A 18 -7.05 -7.90 -30.61
N GLU A 19 -6.77 -7.53 -29.36
CA GLU A 19 -6.95 -6.15 -28.89
C GLU A 19 -5.97 -5.17 -29.53
N TYR A 20 -4.71 -5.55 -29.73
CA TYR A 20 -3.72 -4.73 -30.44
C TYR A 20 -4.04 -4.61 -31.93
N ILE A 21 -4.44 -5.68 -32.62
CA ILE A 21 -4.89 -5.63 -34.03
C ILE A 21 -6.03 -4.62 -34.18
N LYS A 22 -6.99 -4.64 -33.25
CA LYS A 22 -8.14 -3.75 -33.24
C LYS A 22 -7.74 -2.30 -32.99
N ALA A 23 -6.88 -2.04 -32.00
CA ALA A 23 -6.46 -0.67 -31.64
C ALA A 23 -5.59 -0.01 -32.70
N LEU A 24 -4.70 -0.78 -33.32
CA LEU A 24 -3.76 -0.29 -34.33
C LEU A 24 -4.34 -0.29 -35.75
N HIS A 25 -5.57 -0.81 -35.94
CA HIS A 25 -6.25 -0.93 -37.24
C HIS A 25 -5.42 -1.67 -38.31
N LEU A 26 -4.71 -2.73 -37.89
CA LEU A 26 -3.86 -3.52 -38.79
C LEU A 26 -4.69 -4.23 -39.87
N LYS A 27 -4.28 -4.13 -41.13
CA LYS A 27 -4.90 -4.82 -42.29
C LYS A 27 -3.94 -5.85 -42.86
N GLY A 28 -4.48 -6.91 -43.47
CA GLY A 28 -3.65 -7.93 -44.14
C GLY A 28 -2.82 -8.80 -43.20
N VAL A 29 -3.22 -8.94 -41.93
CA VAL A 29 -2.53 -9.74 -40.92
C VAL A 29 -2.51 -11.21 -41.34
N GLN A 30 -1.31 -11.78 -41.51
CA GLN A 30 -1.14 -13.22 -41.69
C GLN A 30 -1.12 -13.90 -40.33
N ARG A 31 -1.98 -14.90 -40.12
CA ARG A 31 -2.05 -15.70 -38.88
C ARG A 31 -1.36 -17.05 -39.05
N ASN A 32 -0.16 -17.04 -39.62
CA ASN A 32 0.61 -18.26 -39.86
C ASN A 32 1.55 -18.51 -38.67
N LEU A 33 1.02 -19.10 -37.58
CA LEU A 33 1.75 -19.64 -36.42
C LEU A 33 2.77 -18.73 -35.66
N ILE A 34 3.02 -17.48 -36.09
CA ILE A 34 3.88 -16.51 -35.39
C ILE A 34 3.12 -15.17 -35.26
N ASP A 35 2.76 -14.86 -34.01
CA ASP A 35 2.11 -13.66 -33.44
C ASP A 35 1.30 -12.73 -34.36
N ILE A 36 1.88 -11.65 -34.90
CA ILE A 36 1.16 -10.74 -35.81
C ILE A 36 2.15 -10.23 -36.86
N GLN A 37 1.90 -10.54 -38.14
CA GLN A 37 2.76 -10.09 -39.24
C GLN A 37 1.95 -9.35 -40.30
N THR A 38 2.46 -8.17 -40.70
CA THR A 38 1.97 -7.34 -41.81
C THR A 38 3.14 -6.99 -42.74
N ARG A 39 2.90 -6.29 -43.85
CA ARG A 39 4.00 -5.84 -44.73
C ARG A 39 4.86 -4.75 -44.07
N GLU A 40 4.30 -4.07 -43.10
CA GLU A 40 4.85 -2.86 -42.50
C GLU A 40 5.47 -3.15 -41.11
N VAL A 41 4.97 -4.14 -40.36
CA VAL A 41 5.49 -4.51 -39.04
C VAL A 41 5.33 -6.00 -38.69
N TRP A 42 6.27 -6.52 -37.90
CA TRP A 42 6.19 -7.83 -37.23
C TRP A 42 6.11 -7.66 -35.71
N PHE A 43 5.15 -8.31 -35.06
CA PHE A 43 4.99 -8.30 -33.60
C PHE A 43 5.42 -9.59 -32.90
N GLU A 44 5.87 -9.44 -31.65
CA GLU A 44 5.81 -10.48 -30.62
C GLU A 44 4.89 -10.00 -29.49
N ALA A 45 3.84 -10.76 -29.17
CA ALA A 45 2.87 -10.48 -28.12
C ALA A 45 3.04 -11.43 -26.95
N LYS A 46 2.83 -10.96 -25.71
CA LYS A 46 2.83 -11.79 -24.50
C LYS A 46 1.61 -11.51 -23.64
N PHE A 47 1.12 -12.56 -22.98
CA PHE A 47 0.08 -12.42 -21.96
C PHE A 47 0.66 -12.00 -20.61
N GLY A 48 0.04 -11.00 -19.97
CA GLY A 48 0.50 -10.44 -18.71
C GLY A 48 1.68 -9.49 -18.88
N SER A 49 2.56 -9.41 -17.88
CA SER A 49 3.69 -8.46 -17.88
C SER A 49 5.02 -9.06 -17.39
N LYS A 50 5.09 -10.39 -17.21
CA LYS A 50 6.23 -11.09 -16.58
C LYS A 50 7.53 -11.04 -17.40
N LYS A 51 7.43 -10.96 -18.73
CA LYS A 51 8.58 -10.95 -19.65
C LYS A 51 9.08 -9.54 -19.88
N SER A 52 10.39 -9.33 -19.91
CA SER A 52 10.99 -8.04 -20.24
C SER A 52 10.85 -7.72 -21.74
N LEU A 53 10.94 -6.43 -22.12
CA LEU A 53 10.96 -6.01 -23.53
C LEU A 53 12.13 -6.66 -24.30
N TYR A 54 13.27 -6.80 -23.63
CA TYR A 54 14.45 -7.46 -24.19
C TYR A 54 14.21 -8.94 -24.47
N GLU A 55 13.59 -9.69 -23.55
CA GLU A 55 13.21 -11.07 -23.79
C GLU A 55 12.29 -11.17 -25.01
N MET A 56 11.25 -10.33 -25.09
CA MET A 56 10.31 -10.34 -26.22
C MET A 56 11.00 -9.99 -27.55
N PHE A 57 11.87 -8.98 -27.58
CA PHE A 57 12.62 -8.65 -28.80
C PHE A 57 13.59 -9.75 -29.19
N THR A 58 14.20 -10.45 -28.22
CA THR A 58 15.11 -11.55 -28.50
C THR A 58 14.37 -12.73 -29.13
N GLN A 59 13.13 -13.01 -28.67
CA GLN A 59 12.24 -13.99 -29.30
C GLN A 59 11.84 -13.57 -30.72
N LEU A 60 11.45 -12.31 -30.90
CA LEU A 60 11.10 -11.76 -32.22
C LEU A 60 12.27 -11.87 -33.20
N LEU A 61 13.47 -11.45 -32.77
CA LEU A 61 14.69 -11.48 -33.58
C LEU A 61 15.13 -12.91 -33.95
N PHE A 62 14.83 -13.91 -33.12
CA PHE A 62 15.02 -15.31 -33.50
C PHE A 62 14.15 -15.68 -34.72
N TYR A 63 12.89 -15.25 -34.74
CA TYR A 63 12.01 -15.47 -35.89
C TYR A 63 12.50 -14.71 -37.14
N ILE A 64 12.92 -13.44 -36.97
CA ILE A 64 13.48 -12.66 -38.08
C ILE A 64 14.75 -13.32 -38.63
N HIS A 65 15.61 -13.87 -37.76
CA HIS A 65 16.81 -14.58 -38.19
C HIS A 65 16.48 -15.78 -39.10
N LYS A 66 15.48 -16.58 -38.71
CA LYS A 66 15.03 -17.72 -39.51
C LYS A 66 14.44 -17.27 -40.85
N ALA A 67 13.59 -16.24 -40.84
CA ALA A 67 13.02 -15.65 -42.04
C ALA A 67 14.10 -15.11 -43.01
N LEU A 68 15.18 -14.50 -42.48
CA LEU A 68 16.33 -14.09 -43.28
C LEU A 68 17.02 -15.26 -43.97
N ASP A 69 17.26 -16.36 -43.24
CA ASP A 69 17.92 -17.55 -43.79
C ASP A 69 17.03 -18.28 -44.81
N ASP A 70 15.70 -18.23 -44.64
CA ASP A 70 14.70 -18.78 -45.57
C ASP A 70 14.38 -17.86 -46.77
N GLY A 71 14.97 -16.65 -46.81
CA GLY A 71 14.79 -15.67 -47.90
C GLY A 71 13.43 -14.97 -47.91
N GLU A 72 12.74 -14.93 -46.78
CA GLU A 72 11.43 -14.31 -46.63
C GLU A 72 11.51 -12.78 -46.53
N TYR A 73 10.39 -12.11 -46.85
CA TYR A 73 10.28 -10.66 -46.70
C TYR A 73 10.16 -10.26 -45.23
N ILE A 74 10.96 -9.28 -44.80
CA ILE A 74 10.94 -8.76 -43.43
C ILE A 74 10.44 -7.32 -43.46
N PRO A 75 9.41 -7.00 -42.66
CA PRO A 75 8.87 -5.65 -42.58
C PRO A 75 9.90 -4.66 -42.00
N PRO A 76 9.74 -3.35 -42.31
CA PRO A 76 10.66 -2.30 -41.87
C PRO A 76 10.64 -2.04 -40.35
N PHE A 77 9.60 -2.48 -39.63
CA PHE A 77 9.49 -2.30 -38.18
C PHE A 77 9.29 -3.61 -37.43
N LEU A 78 9.83 -3.66 -36.23
CA LEU A 78 9.64 -4.73 -35.25
C LEU A 78 8.97 -4.13 -34.01
N CYS A 79 7.96 -4.82 -33.49
CA CYS A 79 7.20 -4.36 -32.34
C CYS A 79 7.03 -5.48 -31.31
N VAL A 80 7.10 -5.17 -30.03
CA VAL A 80 6.81 -6.13 -28.95
C VAL A 80 5.76 -5.56 -28.03
N VAL A 81 4.79 -6.37 -27.62
CA VAL A 81 3.63 -5.91 -26.86
C VAL A 81 3.22 -6.91 -25.79
N ASP A 82 2.70 -6.44 -24.67
CA ASP A 82 2.05 -7.27 -23.66
C ASP A 82 0.83 -6.56 -23.04
N SER A 83 0.29 -7.07 -21.93
CA SER A 83 -0.89 -6.50 -21.27
C SER A 83 -0.66 -5.11 -20.64
N VAL A 84 0.58 -4.62 -20.56
CA VAL A 84 0.97 -3.37 -19.88
C VAL A 84 1.94 -2.52 -20.68
N LYS A 85 2.82 -3.10 -21.49
CA LYS A 85 3.92 -2.39 -22.18
C LYS A 85 3.99 -2.73 -23.66
N ALA A 86 4.46 -1.77 -24.43
CA ALA A 86 4.74 -1.92 -25.86
C ALA A 86 6.08 -1.27 -26.22
N ALA A 87 6.74 -1.75 -27.27
CA ALA A 87 7.92 -1.10 -27.83
C ALA A 87 8.04 -1.32 -29.33
N ILE A 88 8.62 -0.35 -30.05
CA ILE A 88 8.82 -0.39 -31.50
C ILE A 88 10.27 0.01 -31.86
N MET A 89 10.84 -0.67 -32.85
CA MET A 89 12.14 -0.35 -33.44
C MET A 89 12.13 -0.54 -34.95
N LYS A 90 13.08 0.09 -35.65
CA LYS A 90 13.34 -0.21 -37.06
C LYS A 90 14.12 -1.50 -37.20
N THR A 91 13.78 -2.29 -38.21
CA THR A 91 14.45 -3.56 -38.52
C THR A 91 15.91 -3.34 -38.94
N ASP A 92 16.18 -2.26 -39.67
CA ASP A 92 17.53 -1.92 -40.16
C ASP A 92 18.58 -1.86 -39.03
N VAL A 93 18.17 -1.41 -37.85
CA VAL A 93 19.04 -1.35 -36.67
C VAL A 93 19.45 -2.75 -36.20
N ALA A 94 18.56 -3.75 -36.28
CA ALA A 94 18.85 -5.12 -35.89
C ALA A 94 19.62 -5.93 -36.95
N LEU A 95 19.60 -5.54 -38.23
CA LEU A 95 20.21 -6.34 -39.31
C LEU A 95 21.69 -6.66 -39.09
N PRO A 96 22.57 -5.73 -38.64
CA PRO A 96 23.98 -6.06 -38.41
C PRO A 96 24.17 -7.09 -37.29
N LEU A 97 23.30 -7.09 -36.27
CA LEU A 97 23.29 -8.08 -35.22
C LEU A 97 22.90 -9.47 -35.76
N LEU A 98 21.85 -9.54 -36.59
CA LEU A 98 21.35 -10.79 -37.17
C LEU A 98 22.34 -11.43 -38.16
N GLN A 99 23.17 -10.63 -38.82
CA GLN A 99 24.22 -11.08 -39.74
C GLN A 99 25.52 -11.48 -39.02
N ASN A 100 25.64 -11.21 -37.72
CA ASN A 100 26.82 -11.54 -36.94
C ASN A 100 26.97 -13.07 -36.79
N LYS A 101 28.09 -13.62 -37.26
CA LYS A 101 28.38 -15.07 -37.19
C LYS A 101 28.36 -15.61 -35.75
N LYS A 102 28.72 -14.79 -34.76
CA LYS A 102 28.67 -15.16 -33.34
C LYS A 102 27.22 -15.31 -32.84
N MET A 103 26.32 -14.49 -33.35
CA MET A 103 24.88 -14.57 -33.04
C MET A 103 24.26 -15.87 -33.58
N LYS A 104 24.67 -16.33 -34.78
CA LYS A 104 24.17 -17.58 -35.38
C LYS A 104 24.37 -18.81 -34.49
N SER A 105 25.47 -18.89 -33.74
CA SER A 105 25.76 -19.99 -32.81
C SER A 105 25.08 -19.87 -31.44
N MET A 106 24.45 -18.72 -31.14
CA MET A 106 23.84 -18.42 -29.84
C MET A 106 22.33 -18.64 -29.84
N TRP A 107 21.68 -18.73 -31.00
CA TRP A 107 20.26 -19.02 -31.07
C TRP A 107 19.90 -20.39 -30.47
N GLY A 108 18.78 -20.44 -29.74
CA GLY A 108 18.26 -21.68 -29.15
C GLY A 108 17.62 -22.62 -30.19
N LYS A 109 17.09 -23.77 -29.75
CA LYS A 109 16.37 -24.71 -30.63
C LYS A 109 15.00 -24.19 -31.06
N SER A 110 14.41 -23.28 -30.28
CA SER A 110 13.10 -22.66 -30.53
C SER A 110 13.08 -21.23 -29.99
N ALA A 111 12.12 -20.43 -30.43
CA ALA A 111 11.91 -19.07 -29.92
C ALA A 111 11.46 -19.02 -28.45
N SER A 112 10.92 -20.12 -27.89
CA SER A 112 10.63 -20.23 -26.46
C SER A 112 11.87 -20.63 -25.63
N ASP A 113 12.92 -21.17 -26.29
CA ASP A 113 14.19 -21.62 -25.69
C ASP A 113 15.36 -20.69 -26.02
N VAL A 114 15.14 -19.39 -26.16
CA VAL A 114 16.25 -18.48 -26.48
C VAL A 114 17.30 -18.53 -25.36
N THR A 115 18.56 -18.75 -25.75
CA THR A 115 19.65 -18.88 -24.79
C THR A 115 19.93 -17.55 -24.08
N ARG A 116 20.48 -17.64 -22.88
CA ARG A 116 20.91 -16.46 -22.11
C ARG A 116 21.95 -15.64 -22.85
N ASP A 117 22.87 -16.29 -23.56
CA ASP A 117 23.92 -15.64 -24.35
C ASP A 117 23.34 -14.81 -25.50
N ALA A 118 22.27 -15.31 -26.16
CA ALA A 118 21.55 -14.57 -27.19
C ALA A 118 20.80 -13.37 -26.60
N LEU A 119 20.15 -13.54 -25.45
CA LEU A 119 19.46 -12.46 -24.74
C LEU A 119 20.42 -11.34 -24.32
N ASP A 120 21.58 -11.68 -23.75
CA ASP A 120 22.56 -10.70 -23.30
C ASP A 120 23.15 -9.90 -24.48
N MET A 121 23.46 -10.58 -25.58
CA MET A 121 23.99 -9.94 -26.79
C MET A 121 22.94 -9.04 -27.45
N VAL A 122 21.69 -9.50 -27.57
CA VAL A 122 20.59 -8.68 -28.09
C VAL A 122 20.38 -7.47 -27.20
N SER A 123 20.31 -7.65 -25.88
CA SER A 123 20.05 -6.56 -24.93
C SER A 123 21.11 -5.47 -24.98
N GLN A 124 22.39 -5.84 -25.03
CA GLN A 124 23.50 -4.88 -25.18
C GLN A 124 23.41 -4.11 -26.50
N TYR A 125 22.99 -4.78 -27.57
CA TYR A 125 22.97 -4.21 -28.89
C TYR A 125 21.74 -3.29 -29.10
N ILE A 126 20.54 -3.72 -28.73
CA ILE A 126 19.29 -3.00 -29.03
C ILE A 126 18.90 -1.96 -27.97
N GLY A 127 19.58 -1.90 -26.82
CA GLY A 127 19.15 -1.11 -25.65
C GLY A 127 18.91 0.38 -25.87
N THR A 128 19.43 0.97 -26.96
CA THR A 128 19.20 2.39 -27.33
C THR A 128 18.40 2.55 -28.63
N HIS A 129 17.87 1.46 -29.17
CA HIS A 129 17.38 1.39 -30.54
C HIS A 129 15.87 1.14 -30.69
N PHE A 130 15.15 1.04 -29.56
CA PHE A 130 13.69 0.95 -29.54
C PHE A 130 13.09 2.07 -28.68
N VAL A 131 11.85 2.43 -29.00
CA VAL A 131 11.03 3.34 -28.18
C VAL A 131 10.02 2.48 -27.43
N SER A 132 9.89 2.69 -26.12
CA SER A 132 8.98 1.93 -25.25
C SER A 132 7.89 2.80 -24.62
N PHE A 133 6.75 2.16 -24.37
CA PHE A 133 5.52 2.76 -23.89
C PHE A 133 4.91 1.91 -22.78
N ASN A 134 4.40 2.56 -21.73
CA ASN A 134 3.50 1.94 -20.77
C ASN A 134 2.06 2.24 -21.23
N ILE A 135 1.30 1.23 -21.61
CA ILE A 135 -0.02 1.37 -22.25
C ILE A 135 -1.09 1.92 -21.29
N GLU A 136 -0.94 1.75 -19.97
CA GLU A 136 -1.85 2.38 -19.00
C GLU A 136 -1.83 3.91 -19.11
N THR A 137 -0.64 4.47 -19.33
CA THR A 137 -0.39 5.92 -19.25
C THR A 137 -0.03 6.55 -20.59
N HIS A 138 0.34 5.74 -21.58
CA HIS A 138 0.88 6.18 -22.87
C HIS A 138 0.26 5.46 -24.07
N GLU A 139 -1.00 5.01 -23.94
CA GLU A 139 -1.73 4.35 -25.02
C GLU A 139 -1.77 5.20 -26.30
N GLN A 140 -2.14 6.47 -26.19
CA GLN A 140 -2.32 7.34 -27.35
C GLN A 140 -0.98 7.65 -28.02
N GLU A 141 0.07 7.92 -27.24
CA GLU A 141 1.42 8.16 -27.78
C GLU A 141 1.99 6.93 -28.48
N PHE A 142 1.73 5.73 -27.95
CA PHE A 142 2.09 4.48 -28.63
C PHE A 142 1.36 4.36 -29.97
N ILE A 143 0.04 4.53 -29.99
CA ILE A 143 -0.78 4.43 -31.21
C ILE A 143 -0.32 5.45 -32.26
N ASP A 144 -0.06 6.69 -31.85
CA ASP A 144 0.36 7.76 -32.77
C ASP A 144 1.79 7.56 -33.26
N THR A 145 2.71 7.11 -32.40
CA THR A 145 4.09 6.77 -32.81
C THR A 145 4.07 5.61 -33.80
N PHE A 146 3.27 4.58 -33.52
CA PHE A 146 3.10 3.43 -34.40
C PHE A 146 2.55 3.85 -35.77
N ARG A 147 1.44 4.60 -35.81
CA ARG A 147 0.84 5.07 -37.07
C ARG A 147 1.79 5.94 -37.88
N ASN A 148 2.48 6.89 -37.24
CA ASN A 148 3.48 7.70 -37.91
C ASN A 148 4.64 6.86 -38.47
N ALA A 149 5.09 5.83 -37.73
CA ALA A 149 6.13 4.94 -38.20
C ALA A 149 5.69 4.20 -39.48
N ILE A 150 4.46 3.69 -39.52
CA ILE A 150 3.91 3.02 -40.70
C ILE A 150 3.70 4.00 -41.87
N ASP A 151 3.15 5.18 -41.62
CA ASP A 151 2.79 6.14 -42.68
C ASP A 151 4.01 6.87 -43.29
N LYS A 152 5.03 7.18 -42.47
CA LYS A 152 6.17 8.04 -42.85
C LYS A 152 7.50 7.29 -42.94
N GLY A 153 7.58 6.03 -42.50
CA GLY A 153 8.81 5.24 -42.52
C GLY A 153 9.84 5.64 -41.46
N GLU A 154 9.46 6.47 -40.48
CA GLU A 154 10.33 6.93 -39.40
C GLU A 154 9.62 6.90 -38.04
N ILE A 155 10.35 6.51 -36.99
CA ILE A 155 9.88 6.64 -35.61
C ILE A 155 10.10 8.10 -35.19
N ILE A 156 9.06 8.92 -35.34
CA ILE A 156 9.10 10.35 -35.02
C ILE A 156 8.89 10.53 -33.52
N ARG A 157 9.78 11.29 -32.85
CA ARG A 157 9.66 11.64 -31.43
C ARG A 157 8.46 12.57 -31.20
N THR A 158 7.78 12.43 -30.06
CA THR A 158 6.60 13.21 -29.68
C THR A 158 6.96 14.68 -29.47
N GLN A 159 6.24 15.61 -30.12
CA GLN A 159 6.42 17.05 -29.89
C GLN A 159 5.89 17.46 -28.52
N ILE A 160 6.61 18.36 -27.84
CA ILE A 160 6.16 18.97 -26.58
C ILE A 160 5.26 20.17 -26.95
N THR A 161 4.00 20.12 -26.53
CA THR A 161 2.98 21.11 -26.84
C THR A 161 2.33 21.62 -25.56
N PRO A 162 1.59 22.73 -25.62
CA PRO A 162 0.77 23.21 -24.50
C PRO A 162 -0.12 22.16 -23.84
N ASP A 163 -0.70 21.26 -24.64
CA ASP A 163 -1.72 20.32 -24.20
C ASP A 163 -1.12 19.12 -23.43
N ASN A 164 0.13 18.74 -23.74
CA ASN A 164 0.82 17.63 -23.07
C ASN A 164 1.85 18.08 -22.03
N LEU A 165 2.07 19.38 -21.87
CA LEU A 165 3.14 19.95 -21.05
C LEU A 165 3.20 19.39 -19.63
N LYS A 166 2.05 19.26 -18.95
CA LYS A 166 1.99 18.76 -17.57
C LYS A 166 2.40 17.29 -17.48
N GLN A 167 1.90 16.45 -18.39
CA GLN A 167 2.26 15.04 -18.47
C GLN A 167 3.75 14.85 -18.78
N VAL A 168 4.28 15.64 -19.73
CA VAL A 168 5.71 15.63 -20.09
C VAL A 168 6.56 16.07 -18.90
N PHE A 169 6.15 17.10 -18.17
CA PHE A 169 6.83 17.57 -16.96
C PHE A 169 6.86 16.51 -15.86
N ASP A 170 5.72 15.91 -15.52
CA ASP A 170 5.65 14.90 -14.46
C ASP A 170 6.53 13.68 -14.81
N LYS A 171 6.57 13.29 -16.09
CA LYS A 171 7.45 12.23 -16.58
C LYS A 171 8.92 12.62 -16.58
N TRP A 172 9.25 13.86 -16.93
CA TRP A 172 10.60 14.37 -16.86
C TRP A 172 11.10 14.40 -15.41
N VAL A 173 10.25 14.76 -14.44
CA VAL A 173 10.59 14.71 -13.01
C VAL A 173 10.95 13.28 -12.58
N GLU A 174 10.15 12.29 -12.97
CA GLU A 174 10.40 10.88 -12.63
C GLU A 174 11.65 10.32 -13.29
N MET A 175 11.89 10.62 -14.57
CA MET A 175 12.99 10.04 -15.36
C MET A 175 14.31 10.81 -15.25
N VAL A 176 14.26 12.12 -14.99
CA VAL A 176 15.41 13.03 -15.05
C VAL A 176 15.52 13.84 -13.77
N GLY A 177 14.44 14.51 -13.34
CA GLY A 177 14.46 15.43 -12.20
C GLY A 177 14.98 14.78 -10.91
N LYS A 178 14.52 13.56 -10.59
CA LYS A 178 14.98 12.78 -9.43
C LYS A 178 16.44 12.30 -9.52
N GLU A 179 17.00 12.24 -10.72
CA GLU A 179 18.40 11.89 -10.94
C GLU A 179 19.34 13.09 -10.76
N ILE A 180 18.83 14.33 -10.68
CA ILE A 180 19.65 15.51 -10.47
C ILE A 180 20.14 15.55 -9.01
N VAL A 181 21.44 15.29 -8.81
CA VAL A 181 22.04 15.16 -7.49
C VAL A 181 22.00 16.50 -6.74
N GLY A 182 21.29 16.51 -5.61
CA GLY A 182 21.20 17.67 -4.72
C GLY A 182 20.19 18.74 -5.16
N ALA A 183 19.36 18.49 -6.19
CA ALA A 183 18.22 19.33 -6.54
C ALA A 183 17.06 19.15 -5.56
N SER A 184 16.36 20.25 -5.22
CA SER A 184 15.10 20.21 -4.48
C SER A 184 13.91 20.19 -5.44
N PRO A 185 12.77 19.56 -5.07
CA PRO A 185 11.59 19.47 -5.95
C PRO A 185 11.03 20.81 -6.43
N GLU A 186 11.16 21.85 -5.61
CA GLU A 186 10.76 23.23 -5.93
C GLU A 186 11.49 23.79 -7.16
N ASN A 187 12.70 23.28 -7.45
CA ASN A 187 13.53 23.72 -8.58
C ASN A 187 13.33 22.88 -9.85
N TYR A 188 12.50 21.84 -9.84
CA TYR A 188 12.35 20.96 -11.02
C TYR A 188 11.73 21.66 -12.22
N ALA A 189 10.83 22.63 -12.00
CA ALA A 189 10.30 23.43 -13.09
C ALA A 189 11.43 24.21 -13.81
N GLU A 190 12.31 24.87 -13.05
CA GLU A 190 13.46 25.60 -13.58
C GLU A 190 14.36 24.70 -14.44
N PHE A 191 14.73 23.52 -13.92
CA PHE A 191 15.57 22.57 -14.65
C PHE A 191 14.87 21.98 -15.89
N PHE A 192 13.58 21.68 -15.79
CA PHE A 192 12.80 21.18 -16.92
C PHE A 192 12.77 22.19 -18.07
N TYR A 193 12.52 23.47 -17.79
CA TYR A 193 12.52 24.49 -18.83
C TYR A 193 13.90 24.73 -19.43
N ALA A 194 14.97 24.64 -18.62
CA ALA A 194 16.34 24.67 -19.13
C ALA A 194 16.62 23.50 -20.10
N ASP A 195 16.04 22.33 -19.85
CA ASP A 195 16.25 21.12 -20.65
C ASP A 195 15.44 21.15 -21.96
N ILE A 196 14.14 21.47 -21.90
CA ILE A 196 13.28 21.50 -23.10
C ILE A 196 13.59 22.69 -24.02
N MET A 197 14.07 23.82 -23.47
CA MET A 197 14.43 25.00 -24.26
C MET A 197 15.89 24.97 -24.76
N SER A 198 16.49 23.79 -24.77
CA SER A 198 17.80 23.52 -25.38
C SER A 198 17.62 22.63 -26.61
N ASP A 199 18.51 22.75 -27.59
CA ASP A 199 18.66 21.76 -28.66
C ASP A 199 19.45 20.52 -28.20
N GLY A 200 19.83 20.48 -26.92
CA GLY A 200 20.69 19.46 -26.34
C GLY A 200 22.16 19.85 -26.31
N THR A 201 22.53 21.02 -26.84
CA THR A 201 23.90 21.56 -26.77
C THR A 201 23.92 23.04 -26.40
N VAL A 202 23.00 23.84 -26.95
CA VAL A 202 22.92 25.28 -26.76
C VAL A 202 21.49 25.67 -26.34
N SER A 203 21.36 26.62 -25.41
CA SER A 203 20.06 27.18 -25.06
C SER A 203 19.47 27.93 -26.25
N THR A 204 18.21 27.65 -26.55
CA THR A 204 17.44 28.30 -27.63
C THR A 204 16.66 29.53 -27.15
N HIS A 205 16.76 29.86 -25.86
CA HIS A 205 16.19 31.06 -25.24
C HIS A 205 17.18 31.78 -24.31
N GLN A 206 17.04 33.11 -24.23
CA GLN A 206 17.82 33.96 -23.35
C GLN A 206 17.04 34.24 -22.05
N HIS A 207 17.77 34.46 -20.94
CA HIS A 207 17.22 34.86 -19.61
C HIS A 207 16.44 33.79 -18.82
N LEU A 208 16.77 32.50 -18.98
CA LEU A 208 16.31 31.45 -18.05
C LEU A 208 17.16 31.50 -16.75
N SER A 209 16.56 31.24 -15.59
CA SER A 209 17.28 31.20 -14.31
C SER A 209 18.08 29.90 -14.12
N ALA A 210 17.71 28.83 -14.83
CA ALA A 210 18.51 27.62 -15.01
C ALA A 210 18.99 27.46 -16.46
N GLU A 211 20.15 26.82 -16.62
CA GLU A 211 20.79 26.52 -17.91
C GLU A 211 21.20 25.04 -17.99
N LEU A 212 21.07 24.44 -19.18
CA LEU A 212 21.67 23.14 -19.48
C LEU A 212 23.09 23.35 -20.03
N LEU A 213 24.08 22.80 -19.33
CA LEU A 213 25.48 22.79 -19.69
C LEU A 213 25.96 21.35 -19.96
N HIS A 214 27.21 21.22 -20.45
CA HIS A 214 27.84 19.93 -20.69
C HIS A 214 29.23 19.86 -20.06
N LYS A 215 29.49 18.77 -19.34
CA LYS A 215 30.82 18.42 -18.81
C LYS A 215 31.33 17.19 -19.57
N GLY A 216 32.06 17.43 -20.65
CA GLY A 216 32.32 16.39 -21.67
C GLY A 216 31.03 16.07 -22.43
N ASN A 217 30.67 14.79 -22.54
CA ASN A 217 29.42 14.35 -23.19
C ASN A 217 28.22 14.27 -22.22
N ASN A 218 28.40 14.59 -20.93
CA ASN A 218 27.35 14.46 -19.92
C ASN A 218 26.62 15.78 -19.70
N PRO A 219 25.27 15.78 -19.65
CA PRO A 219 24.47 16.95 -19.30
C PRO A 219 24.65 17.33 -17.82
N VAL A 220 24.75 18.63 -17.56
CA VAL A 220 24.86 19.20 -16.21
C VAL A 220 23.97 20.43 -16.15
N PHE A 221 23.14 20.55 -15.11
CA PHE A 221 22.28 21.71 -14.92
C PHE A 221 23.00 22.78 -14.09
N SER A 222 22.85 24.04 -14.48
CA SER A 222 23.28 25.21 -13.70
C SER A 222 22.05 25.97 -13.25
N LEU A 223 21.93 26.27 -11.96
CA LEU A 223 20.88 27.14 -11.42
C LEU A 223 21.54 28.16 -10.49
N ASN A 224 21.39 29.45 -10.79
CA ASN A 224 22.01 30.55 -10.04
C ASN A 224 23.54 30.37 -9.82
N GLY A 225 24.24 29.81 -10.81
CA GLY A 225 25.70 29.59 -10.76
C GLY A 225 26.15 28.34 -9.99
N LYS A 226 25.23 27.54 -9.44
CA LYS A 226 25.54 26.24 -8.85
C LYS A 226 25.29 25.11 -9.85
N LEU A 227 26.25 24.20 -9.98
CA LEU A 227 26.16 23.03 -10.85
C LEU A 227 25.49 21.85 -10.15
N TYR A 228 24.65 21.16 -10.92
CA TYR A 228 23.89 19.98 -10.53
C TYR A 228 24.11 18.90 -11.59
N GLU A 229 24.79 17.82 -11.22
CA GLU A 229 25.09 16.69 -12.10
C GLU A 229 23.99 15.62 -12.00
N LEU A 230 23.79 14.85 -13.07
CA LEU A 230 22.93 13.67 -13.04
C LEU A 230 23.64 12.49 -12.36
N GLY A 231 22.92 11.78 -11.48
CA GLY A 231 23.35 10.53 -10.86
C GLY A 231 23.32 9.35 -11.83
N SER A 232 22.43 9.38 -12.82
CA SER A 232 22.39 8.47 -13.97
C SER A 232 21.92 9.20 -15.23
N THR A 233 22.51 8.86 -16.38
CA THR A 233 22.11 9.38 -17.70
C THR A 233 21.11 8.47 -18.42
N ASP A 234 20.75 7.33 -17.83
CA ASP A 234 19.88 6.34 -18.48
C ASP A 234 18.47 6.91 -18.67
N GLY A 235 17.84 7.40 -17.60
CA GLY A 235 16.52 8.01 -17.65
C GLY A 235 16.49 9.25 -18.54
N TYR A 236 17.56 10.05 -18.54
CA TYR A 236 17.72 11.21 -19.42
C TYR A 236 17.78 10.82 -20.90
N SER A 237 18.57 9.81 -21.25
CA SER A 237 18.69 9.34 -22.63
C SER A 237 17.36 8.76 -23.14
N HIS A 238 16.67 7.98 -22.30
CA HIS A 238 15.36 7.42 -22.62
C HIS A 238 14.27 8.50 -22.72
N PHE A 239 14.29 9.53 -21.88
CA PHE A 239 13.34 10.62 -21.98
C PHE A 239 13.44 11.31 -23.35
N TRP A 240 14.67 11.54 -23.82
CA TRP A 240 14.93 12.20 -25.09
C TRP A 240 14.82 11.31 -26.32
N THR A 241 14.68 9.99 -26.19
CA THR A 241 14.23 9.13 -27.31
C THR A 241 12.72 9.24 -27.53
N ILE A 242 11.96 9.66 -26.52
CA ILE A 242 10.50 9.79 -26.56
C ILE A 242 10.07 11.17 -27.06
N TYR A 243 10.70 12.25 -26.57
CA TYR A 243 10.29 13.61 -26.87
C TYR A 243 11.26 14.36 -27.79
N HIS A 244 10.71 15.23 -28.64
CA HIS A 244 11.49 16.13 -29.48
C HIS A 244 11.84 17.41 -28.71
N ARG A 245 13.12 17.82 -28.77
CA ARG A 245 13.60 19.13 -28.29
C ARG A 245 14.42 19.86 -29.36
N PRO A 246 14.39 21.21 -29.37
CA PRO A 246 13.46 22.06 -28.62
C PRO A 246 12.02 21.91 -29.16
N PRO A 247 10.98 22.32 -28.41
CA PRO A 247 9.62 22.44 -28.92
C PRO A 247 9.57 23.29 -30.20
N GLU A 248 8.56 23.10 -31.05
CA GLU A 248 8.34 23.95 -32.22
C GLU A 248 8.20 25.43 -31.81
N GLU A 249 8.74 26.34 -32.62
CA GLU A 249 8.83 27.77 -32.30
C GLU A 249 7.48 28.39 -31.92
N LYS A 250 6.41 27.97 -32.61
CA LYS A 250 5.02 28.41 -32.35
C LYS A 250 4.50 28.10 -30.94
N HIS A 251 5.10 27.13 -30.24
CA HIS A 251 4.68 26.69 -28.91
C HIS A 251 5.53 27.29 -27.79
N ARG A 252 6.75 27.75 -28.07
CA ARG A 252 7.73 28.09 -27.02
C ARG A 252 7.29 29.21 -26.09
N THR A 253 6.76 30.32 -26.64
CA THR A 253 6.26 31.46 -25.84
C THR A 253 5.15 31.03 -24.89
N TYR A 254 4.20 30.25 -25.39
CA TYR A 254 3.08 29.75 -24.59
C TYR A 254 3.53 28.75 -23.51
N LEU A 255 4.52 27.91 -23.82
CA LEU A 255 5.10 26.99 -22.84
C LEU A 255 5.79 27.75 -21.69
N LEU A 256 6.51 28.84 -21.98
CA LEU A 256 7.17 29.68 -20.98
C LEU A 256 6.17 30.40 -20.06
N GLU A 257 5.04 30.86 -20.59
CA GLU A 257 3.97 31.53 -19.81
C GLU A 257 3.32 30.59 -18.77
N ARG A 258 3.43 29.27 -18.94
CA ARG A 258 2.87 28.27 -18.03
C ARG A 258 3.85 27.75 -16.98
N ARG A 259 5.06 28.33 -16.90
CA ARG A 259 6.11 27.93 -15.94
C ARG A 259 5.62 27.88 -14.50
N ASP A 260 4.86 28.89 -14.08
CA ASP A 260 4.37 29.01 -12.71
C ASP A 260 3.15 28.10 -12.42
N SER A 261 2.57 27.46 -13.46
CA SER A 261 1.39 26.57 -13.36
C SER A 261 1.74 25.09 -13.18
N LEU A 262 3.04 24.72 -13.23
CA LEU A 262 3.50 23.33 -13.13
C LEU A 262 3.69 22.83 -11.69
N ILE A 263 3.57 23.72 -10.71
CA ILE A 263 3.57 23.40 -9.28
C ILE A 263 2.28 22.62 -8.95
N PRO A 264 2.34 21.50 -8.21
CA PRO A 264 1.15 20.78 -7.81
C PRO A 264 0.21 21.68 -7.00
N VAL A 265 -0.95 21.98 -7.58
CA VAL A 265 -2.10 22.47 -6.81
C VAL A 265 -2.62 21.26 -6.05
N GLU A 266 -2.66 21.36 -4.73
CA GLU A 266 -3.27 20.38 -3.85
C GLU A 266 -4.59 19.89 -4.44
N GLU A 267 -4.74 18.57 -4.52
CA GLU A 267 -6.01 17.91 -4.78
C GLU A 267 -7.03 18.53 -3.84
N ARG A 268 -8.05 19.19 -4.41
CA ARG A 268 -9.22 19.66 -3.66
C ARG A 268 -9.89 18.44 -3.03
N THR A 269 -9.48 18.13 -1.82
CA THR A 269 -10.12 17.17 -0.94
C THR A 269 -11.37 17.87 -0.43
N PHE A 270 -12.56 17.42 -0.85
CA PHE A 270 -13.77 17.76 -0.11
C PHE A 270 -13.56 17.32 1.34
N LYS A 271 -13.67 18.26 2.26
CA LYS A 271 -13.31 18.07 3.67
C LYS A 271 -14.28 17.10 4.32
N GLY A 272 -13.79 15.93 4.70
CA GLY A 272 -14.25 15.16 5.86
C GLY A 272 -15.54 14.34 5.74
N ALA A 273 -16.50 14.68 4.88
CA ALA A 273 -17.71 13.87 4.67
C ALA A 273 -17.51 12.92 3.47
N TYR A 274 -17.41 11.62 3.73
CA TYR A 274 -17.30 10.63 2.66
C TYR A 274 -18.65 10.41 1.99
N TYR A 275 -18.66 10.45 0.66
CA TYR A 275 -19.84 10.15 -0.15
C TYR A 275 -20.36 8.73 0.14
N THR A 276 -21.60 8.60 0.62
CA THR A 276 -22.25 7.29 0.81
C THR A 276 -22.87 6.82 -0.51
N PRO A 277 -22.38 5.73 -1.13
CA PRO A 277 -22.89 5.27 -2.42
C PRO A 277 -24.34 4.80 -2.34
N LEU A 278 -25.16 5.16 -3.33
CA LEU A 278 -26.59 4.78 -3.37
C LEU A 278 -26.86 3.28 -3.15
N PRO A 279 -26.11 2.33 -3.76
CA PRO A 279 -26.33 0.91 -3.47
C PRO A 279 -26.15 0.53 -2.00
N VAL A 280 -25.25 1.22 -1.27
CA VAL A 280 -25.04 1.02 0.16
C VAL A 280 -26.17 1.66 0.97
N VAL A 281 -26.66 2.83 0.53
CA VAL A 281 -27.85 3.49 1.10
C VAL A 281 -29.08 2.57 1.02
N ASP A 282 -29.25 1.85 -0.09
CA ASP A 282 -30.34 0.90 -0.27
C ASP A 282 -30.34 -0.17 0.81
N LYS A 283 -29.17 -0.76 1.07
CA LYS A 283 -29.02 -1.75 2.14
C LYS A 283 -29.24 -1.17 3.53
N ALA A 284 -28.82 0.06 3.77
CA ALA A 284 -29.09 0.74 5.03
C ALA A 284 -30.59 0.92 5.27
N TYR A 285 -31.35 1.35 4.25
CA TYR A 285 -32.80 1.52 4.34
C TYR A 285 -33.56 0.20 4.44
N ASP A 286 -33.14 -0.83 3.69
CA ASP A 286 -33.68 -2.20 3.82
C ASP A 286 -33.50 -2.72 5.25
N LEU A 287 -32.32 -2.51 5.84
CA LEU A 287 -32.04 -2.93 7.21
C LEU A 287 -32.85 -2.12 8.23
N LEU A 288 -32.99 -0.80 8.04
CA LEU A 288 -33.83 0.04 8.89
C LEU A 288 -35.29 -0.41 8.84
N GLU A 289 -35.83 -0.73 7.66
CA GLU A 289 -37.19 -1.24 7.52
C GLU A 289 -37.36 -2.60 8.22
N LYS A 290 -36.41 -3.51 8.05
CA LYS A 290 -36.41 -4.82 8.71
C LYS A 290 -36.35 -4.68 10.24
N THR A 291 -35.56 -3.75 10.75
CA THR A 291 -35.30 -3.59 12.19
C THR A 291 -36.35 -2.73 12.90
N LEU A 292 -36.86 -1.68 12.25
CA LEU A 292 -37.79 -0.71 12.83
C LEU A 292 -39.24 -0.88 12.35
N GLY A 293 -39.46 -1.70 11.33
CA GLY A 293 -40.75 -2.02 10.72
C GLY A 293 -41.09 -1.15 9.49
N ALA A 294 -41.99 -1.64 8.64
CA ALA A 294 -42.40 -1.03 7.36
C ALA A 294 -42.78 0.47 7.42
N ASN A 295 -43.29 0.94 8.56
CA ASN A 295 -43.77 2.32 8.74
C ASN A 295 -42.80 3.21 9.55
N TRP A 296 -41.53 2.85 9.67
CA TRP A 296 -40.59 3.58 10.52
C TRP A 296 -40.43 5.06 10.11
N GLN A 297 -40.41 5.37 8.81
CA GLN A 297 -40.28 6.76 8.31
C GLN A 297 -41.46 7.67 8.69
N LYS A 298 -42.62 7.09 9.02
CA LYS A 298 -43.77 7.84 9.58
C LYS A 298 -43.68 7.98 11.10
N ASN A 299 -43.14 6.97 11.77
CA ASN A 299 -43.15 6.85 13.23
C ASN A 299 -41.95 7.49 13.91
N TYR A 300 -40.89 7.76 13.16
CA TYR A 300 -39.66 8.38 13.63
C TYR A 300 -39.50 9.77 13.04
N TYR A 301 -38.97 10.67 13.86
CA TYR A 301 -38.21 11.82 13.39
C TYR A 301 -36.78 11.38 13.12
N VAL A 302 -36.10 12.00 12.16
CA VAL A 302 -34.73 11.66 11.76
C VAL A 302 -33.86 12.90 11.85
N TRP A 303 -32.69 12.76 12.49
CA TRP A 303 -31.66 13.78 12.44
C TRP A 303 -30.35 13.17 11.93
N ASP A 304 -29.86 13.68 10.80
CA ASP A 304 -28.47 13.50 10.38
C ASP A 304 -27.69 14.78 10.73
N MET A 305 -26.78 14.68 11.70
CA MET A 305 -25.97 15.81 12.15
C MET A 305 -24.64 16.01 11.39
N CYS A 306 -24.40 15.21 10.35
CA CYS A 306 -23.22 15.27 9.48
C CYS A 306 -23.58 14.89 8.04
N CYS A 307 -24.69 15.41 7.53
CA CYS A 307 -25.32 14.93 6.29
C CYS A 307 -24.52 15.21 5.01
N GLY A 308 -23.53 16.10 5.06
CA GLY A 308 -22.89 16.66 3.86
C GLY A 308 -23.96 17.20 2.91
N VAL A 309 -23.97 16.70 1.67
CA VAL A 309 -24.96 17.05 0.64
C VAL A 309 -26.21 16.16 0.61
N GLY A 310 -26.42 15.29 1.61
CA GLY A 310 -27.68 14.56 1.81
C GLY A 310 -27.84 13.25 1.03
N ASN A 311 -26.74 12.58 0.68
CA ASN A 311 -26.80 11.33 -0.10
C ASN A 311 -27.41 10.16 0.67
N LEU A 312 -27.19 10.11 1.99
CA LEU A 312 -27.76 9.06 2.84
C LEU A 312 -29.29 9.19 2.94
N GLU A 313 -29.80 10.42 2.86
CA GLU A 313 -31.22 10.75 2.96
C GLU A 313 -31.92 10.74 1.60
N ALA A 314 -31.19 10.50 0.50
CA ALA A 314 -31.71 10.60 -0.86
C ALA A 314 -32.93 9.69 -1.14
N LYS A 315 -33.11 8.62 -0.35
CA LYS A 315 -34.25 7.69 -0.42
C LYS A 315 -35.31 7.90 0.65
N HIS A 316 -35.15 8.91 1.51
CA HIS A 316 -36.13 9.22 2.54
C HIS A 316 -37.44 9.71 1.93
N SER A 317 -38.57 9.16 2.37
CA SER A 317 -39.88 9.48 1.80
C SER A 317 -40.61 10.61 2.56
N ASN A 318 -40.38 10.73 3.87
CA ASN A 318 -41.06 11.71 4.73
C ASN A 318 -40.13 12.86 5.14
N HIS A 319 -39.88 13.79 4.22
CA HIS A 319 -38.97 14.91 4.45
C HIS A 319 -39.38 15.83 5.61
N ARG A 320 -40.67 15.91 5.97
CA ARG A 320 -41.14 16.75 7.08
C ARG A 320 -40.69 16.28 8.46
N HIS A 321 -40.24 15.03 8.57
CA HIS A 321 -39.68 14.45 9.78
C HIS A 321 -38.15 14.48 9.80
N LEU A 322 -37.53 15.07 8.77
CA LEU A 322 -36.11 15.02 8.54
C LEU A 322 -35.44 16.36 8.89
N PHE A 323 -34.43 16.28 9.74
CA PHE A 323 -33.52 17.36 10.09
C PHE A 323 -32.13 17.00 9.58
N MET A 324 -31.49 17.91 8.85
CA MET A 324 -30.21 17.68 8.20
C MET A 324 -29.27 18.83 8.54
N SER A 325 -28.16 18.51 9.18
CA SER A 325 -27.12 19.50 9.48
C SER A 325 -25.74 19.03 9.09
N THR A 326 -24.90 20.00 8.75
CA THR A 326 -23.51 19.77 8.32
C THR A 326 -22.65 20.94 8.78
N LEU A 327 -21.34 20.70 8.85
CA LEU A 327 -20.36 21.69 9.28
C LEU A 327 -20.28 22.87 8.29
N ASP A 328 -20.48 22.61 6.99
CA ASP A 328 -20.28 23.60 5.92
C ASP A 328 -21.61 24.23 5.47
N GLU A 329 -21.69 25.56 5.45
CA GLU A 329 -22.85 26.27 4.90
C GLU A 329 -22.98 26.05 3.38
N GLU A 330 -21.87 25.79 2.66
CA GLU A 330 -21.90 25.52 1.22
C GLU A 330 -22.68 24.24 0.90
N ASP A 331 -22.51 23.17 1.68
CA ASP A 331 -23.29 21.93 1.55
C ASP A 331 -24.80 22.19 1.72
N VAL A 332 -25.17 23.04 2.69
CA VAL A 332 -26.58 23.44 2.91
C VAL A 332 -27.13 24.18 1.69
N ASN A 333 -26.34 25.09 1.11
CA ASN A 333 -26.71 25.83 -0.08
C ASN A 333 -26.84 24.91 -1.31
N ILE A 334 -25.97 23.91 -1.45
CA ILE A 334 -26.06 22.88 -2.49
C ILE A 334 -27.38 22.09 -2.34
N MET A 335 -27.69 21.59 -1.14
CA MET A 335 -28.93 20.85 -0.89
C MET A 335 -30.18 21.68 -1.21
N LYS A 336 -30.21 22.96 -0.82
CA LYS A 336 -31.30 23.88 -1.12
C LYS A 336 -31.44 24.13 -2.63
N SER A 337 -30.33 24.37 -3.32
CA SER A 337 -30.30 24.67 -4.75
C SER A 337 -30.66 23.45 -5.61
N ALA A 338 -30.15 22.28 -5.25
CA ALA A 338 -30.41 21.00 -5.93
C ALA A 338 -31.77 20.39 -5.56
N LYS A 339 -32.56 21.05 -4.69
CA LYS A 339 -33.87 20.57 -4.21
C LYS A 339 -33.80 19.17 -3.57
N ILE A 340 -32.70 18.84 -2.93
CA ILE A 340 -32.53 17.60 -2.16
C ILE A 340 -33.32 17.74 -0.86
N CYS A 341 -34.21 16.78 -0.57
CA CYS A 341 -35.04 16.74 0.64
C CYS A 341 -35.78 18.08 0.91
N VAL A 342 -36.58 18.54 -0.05
CA VAL A 342 -37.14 19.93 -0.06
C VAL A 342 -37.90 20.32 1.22
N GLU A 343 -38.70 19.42 1.79
CA GLU A 343 -39.47 19.71 3.01
C GLU A 343 -38.71 19.42 4.31
N ALA A 344 -37.43 19.07 4.23
CA ALA A 344 -36.57 18.87 5.40
C ALA A 344 -36.00 20.19 5.91
N GLU A 345 -35.80 20.26 7.22
CA GLU A 345 -35.09 21.36 7.84
C GLU A 345 -33.58 21.18 7.67
N ARG A 346 -32.97 22.09 6.88
CA ARG A 346 -31.55 22.03 6.47
C ARG A 346 -30.80 23.26 6.97
N PHE A 347 -29.80 23.06 7.82
CA PHE A 347 -29.10 24.14 8.53
C PHE A 347 -27.63 23.81 8.79
N GLN A 348 -26.78 24.83 8.89
CA GLN A 348 -25.36 24.66 9.25
C GLN A 348 -25.23 24.50 10.76
N TYR A 349 -24.47 23.49 11.20
CA TYR A 349 -24.23 23.22 12.61
C TYR A 349 -22.93 22.44 12.82
N ASP A 350 -22.03 22.97 13.64
CA ASP A 350 -20.84 22.22 14.08
C ASP A 350 -21.20 21.36 15.30
N TYR A 351 -21.61 20.11 15.05
CA TYR A 351 -22.05 19.20 16.10
C TYR A 351 -21.00 18.88 17.18
N LEU A 352 -19.71 19.18 17.00
CA LEU A 352 -18.72 18.95 18.08
C LEU A 352 -18.24 20.23 18.77
N ASN A 353 -18.56 21.42 18.24
CA ASN A 353 -18.09 22.69 18.79
C ASN A 353 -19.17 23.72 19.09
N ASP A 354 -20.32 23.65 18.43
CA ASP A 354 -21.45 24.51 18.72
C ASP A 354 -22.18 24.01 19.97
N ASP A 355 -22.69 24.96 20.76
CA ASP A 355 -23.49 24.74 21.97
C ASP A 355 -22.81 23.94 23.10
N ILE A 356 -21.48 23.82 23.08
CA ILE A 356 -20.70 23.22 24.17
C ILE A 356 -20.21 24.31 25.13
N THR A 357 -20.74 24.29 26.35
CA THR A 357 -20.33 25.16 27.47
C THR A 357 -18.92 24.84 27.98
N ASN A 358 -18.35 25.74 28.80
CA ASN A 358 -17.01 25.56 29.36
C ASN A 358 -16.87 24.34 30.31
N ASP A 359 -17.98 23.88 30.88
CA ASP A 359 -18.09 22.67 31.71
C ASP A 359 -18.60 21.45 30.92
N GLY A 360 -18.68 21.53 29.58
CA GLY A 360 -18.98 20.40 28.71
C GLY A 360 -20.46 20.02 28.60
N LYS A 361 -21.37 20.85 29.12
CA LYS A 361 -22.82 20.71 28.94
C LYS A 361 -23.27 21.29 27.60
N ILE A 362 -24.41 20.79 27.12
CA ILE A 362 -25.06 21.24 25.88
C ILE A 362 -26.05 22.36 26.22
N ASP A 363 -25.89 23.52 25.60
CA ASP A 363 -26.79 24.68 25.74
C ASP A 363 -27.04 25.33 24.37
N TYR A 364 -28.21 25.05 23.80
CA TYR A 364 -28.59 25.54 22.47
C TYR A 364 -28.71 27.06 22.36
N ASN A 365 -28.75 27.80 23.47
CA ASN A 365 -28.84 29.26 23.44
C ASN A 365 -27.48 29.93 23.15
N LEU A 366 -26.38 29.18 23.14
CA LEU A 366 -25.06 29.72 22.88
C LEU A 366 -24.90 30.16 21.42
N THR A 367 -25.38 29.35 20.48
CA THR A 367 -25.32 29.68 19.05
C THR A 367 -26.67 29.98 18.44
N ASP A 368 -27.75 29.48 19.05
CA ASP A 368 -29.13 29.54 18.56
C ASP A 368 -29.34 28.94 17.15
N LYS A 369 -28.42 28.08 16.69
CA LYS A 369 -28.43 27.51 15.34
C LYS A 369 -29.39 26.33 15.18
N ILE A 370 -29.69 25.59 16.26
CA ILE A 370 -30.63 24.46 16.22
C ILE A 370 -32.06 25.00 16.08
N PRO A 371 -32.83 24.59 15.05
CA PRO A 371 -34.22 25.01 14.88
C PRO A 371 -35.11 24.64 16.07
N GLN A 372 -36.09 25.49 16.39
CA GLN A 372 -36.99 25.27 17.53
C GLN A 372 -37.76 23.94 17.43
N SER A 373 -38.22 23.59 16.24
CA SER A 373 -38.90 22.31 15.94
C SER A 373 -38.04 21.09 16.29
N LEU A 374 -36.72 21.13 16.02
CA LEU A 374 -35.79 20.07 16.42
C LEU A 374 -35.61 20.04 17.94
N ARG A 375 -35.49 21.20 18.61
CA ARG A 375 -35.41 21.26 20.08
C ARG A 375 -36.64 20.62 20.73
N ASP A 376 -37.82 20.92 20.20
CA ASP A 376 -39.09 20.35 20.67
C ASP A 376 -39.14 18.83 20.46
N VAL A 377 -38.66 18.34 19.31
CA VAL A 377 -38.54 16.90 19.03
C VAL A 377 -37.56 16.21 19.98
N ILE A 378 -36.41 16.82 20.27
CA ILE A 378 -35.42 16.27 21.22
C ILE A 378 -36.01 16.22 22.64
N HIS A 379 -36.68 17.29 23.08
CA HIS A 379 -37.36 17.32 24.36
C HIS A 379 -38.39 16.21 24.50
N ASP A 380 -39.31 16.09 23.52
CA ASP A 380 -40.33 15.06 23.49
C ASP A 380 -39.74 13.63 23.40
N ALA A 381 -38.62 13.44 22.68
CA ALA A 381 -37.94 12.17 22.60
C ALA A 381 -37.32 11.76 23.96
N ASN A 382 -36.76 12.73 24.70
CA ASN A 382 -36.22 12.52 26.04
C ASN A 382 -37.31 12.20 27.06
N GLU A 383 -38.52 12.74 26.89
CA GLU A 383 -39.71 12.37 27.66
C GLU A 383 -40.39 11.07 27.18
N GLY A 384 -39.91 10.46 26.09
CA GLY A 384 -40.47 9.23 25.52
C GLY A 384 -41.78 9.41 24.73
N LYS A 385 -42.16 10.66 24.43
CA LYS A 385 -43.37 11.02 23.66
C LYS A 385 -43.18 10.86 22.16
N LYS A 386 -41.95 11.10 21.66
CA LYS A 386 -41.57 10.93 20.25
C LYS A 386 -40.44 9.92 20.10
N LYS A 387 -40.30 9.35 18.91
CA LYS A 387 -39.17 8.50 18.54
C LYS A 387 -38.24 9.29 17.63
N LEU A 388 -36.96 9.37 18.00
CA LEU A 388 -35.92 9.98 17.19
C LEU A 388 -34.93 8.89 16.72
N LEU A 389 -34.67 8.86 15.42
CA LEU A 389 -33.60 8.12 14.79
C LEU A 389 -32.47 9.11 14.45
N VAL A 390 -31.28 8.86 14.97
CA VAL A 390 -30.06 9.48 14.47
C VAL A 390 -29.54 8.58 13.36
N LEU A 391 -29.55 9.06 12.12
CA LEU A 391 -29.07 8.34 10.93
C LEU A 391 -27.87 9.10 10.39
N ILE A 392 -26.66 8.54 10.48
CA ILE A 392 -25.43 9.32 10.23
C ILE A 392 -24.33 8.52 9.53
N ASN A 393 -23.51 9.23 8.75
CA ASN A 393 -22.20 8.77 8.31
C ASN A 393 -21.09 9.72 8.80
N PRO A 394 -20.70 9.64 10.09
CA PRO A 394 -19.75 10.56 10.69
C PRO A 394 -18.32 10.39 10.13
N PRO A 395 -17.47 11.43 10.22
CA PRO A 395 -16.08 11.36 9.75
C PRO A 395 -15.24 10.33 10.54
N TYR A 396 -14.37 9.59 9.83
CA TYR A 396 -13.56 8.48 10.38
C TYR A 396 -12.15 8.86 10.87
N ALA A 397 -11.84 10.14 11.06
CA ALA A 397 -10.48 10.57 11.41
C ALA A 397 -10.07 10.19 12.85
N GLU A 398 -8.82 9.74 13.00
CA GLU A 398 -8.20 9.37 14.28
C GLU A 398 -6.96 10.24 14.55
N ALA A 399 -6.79 10.74 15.77
CA ALA A 399 -5.66 11.58 16.17
C ALA A 399 -4.27 10.95 15.89
N THR A 400 -4.13 9.64 16.07
CA THR A 400 -2.85 8.91 15.95
C THR A 400 -2.59 8.24 14.59
N SER A 401 -3.32 8.63 13.54
CA SER A 401 -3.05 8.12 12.18
C SER A 401 -1.68 8.57 11.65
N SER A 402 -1.11 7.79 10.72
CA SER A 402 0.15 8.16 10.05
C SER A 402 0.07 9.52 9.36
N ASP A 403 -1.11 9.88 8.84
CA ASP A 403 -1.33 11.14 8.11
C ASP A 403 -1.25 12.36 9.05
N ASN A 404 -1.69 12.20 10.31
CA ASN A 404 -1.55 13.23 11.34
C ASN A 404 -0.13 13.33 11.91
N ALA A 405 0.72 12.31 11.70
CA ALA A 405 2.10 12.30 12.17
C ALA A 405 3.08 13.06 11.24
N VAL A 406 2.69 13.34 9.99
CA VAL A 406 3.56 14.02 9.00
C VAL A 406 3.51 15.55 9.13
N ASN A 407 2.42 16.12 9.64
CA ASN A 407 2.17 17.57 9.59
C ASN A 407 2.44 18.34 10.89
N GLY A 408 2.95 17.70 11.96
CA GLY A 408 3.18 18.38 13.22
C GLY A 408 4.64 18.33 13.69
N VAL A 409 5.25 19.50 13.85
CA VAL A 409 6.51 19.67 14.59
C VAL A 409 6.17 19.81 16.08
N GLY A 410 6.29 18.73 16.87
CA GLY A 410 6.20 18.80 18.34
C GLY A 410 5.52 17.60 19.01
N THR A 411 5.59 17.54 20.35
CA THR A 411 4.99 16.48 21.19
C THR A 411 3.45 16.47 21.21
N ASP A 412 2.81 17.46 20.58
CA ASP A 412 1.35 17.56 20.38
C ASP A 412 0.93 17.43 18.90
N ALA A 413 1.86 17.04 18.03
CA ALA A 413 1.63 16.85 16.59
C ALA A 413 0.57 15.78 16.28
N SER A 414 0.47 14.72 17.10
CA SER A 414 -0.43 13.58 16.88
C SER A 414 -1.87 13.83 17.34
N LYS A 415 -2.31 15.09 17.41
CA LYS A 415 -3.63 15.47 17.95
C LYS A 415 -4.39 16.48 17.10
N ILE A 416 -3.73 17.08 16.10
CA ILE A 416 -4.23 18.25 15.39
C ILE A 416 -5.59 17.92 14.76
N GLY A 417 -6.64 18.60 15.24
CA GLY A 417 -7.98 18.60 14.65
C GLY A 417 -8.97 17.57 15.21
N VAL A 418 -8.55 16.36 15.59
CA VAL A 418 -9.48 15.33 16.10
C VAL A 418 -9.71 15.44 17.61
N ALA A 419 -8.66 15.55 18.42
CA ALA A 419 -8.77 15.65 19.88
C ALA A 419 -9.02 17.09 20.36
N ASP A 420 -9.01 18.08 19.45
CA ASP A 420 -9.09 19.51 19.76
C ASP A 420 -10.51 20.08 19.77
N THR A 421 -11.53 19.29 19.39
CA THR A 421 -12.92 19.74 19.45
C THR A 421 -13.31 20.15 20.88
N LYS A 422 -14.26 21.08 21.03
CA LYS A 422 -14.71 21.47 22.37
C LYS A 422 -15.30 20.29 23.12
N PHE A 423 -16.08 19.44 22.45
CA PHE A 423 -16.64 18.25 23.07
C PHE A 423 -15.57 17.22 23.45
N ALA A 424 -14.52 17.01 22.65
CA ALA A 424 -13.39 16.16 23.05
C ALA A 424 -12.70 16.67 24.32
N ARG A 425 -12.49 17.99 24.43
CA ARG A 425 -11.79 18.59 25.57
C ARG A 425 -12.62 18.71 26.84
N LYS A 426 -13.95 18.75 26.75
CA LYS A 426 -14.84 19.10 27.86
C LYS A 426 -15.89 18.04 28.16
N GLY A 427 -16.29 17.24 27.17
CA GLY A 427 -17.39 16.29 27.25
C GLY A 427 -16.97 14.81 27.23
N MET A 428 -15.69 14.50 26.95
CA MET A 428 -15.21 13.13 26.73
C MET A 428 -14.40 12.52 27.89
N ASP A 429 -14.24 13.21 29.03
CA ASP A 429 -13.36 12.79 30.13
C ASP A 429 -13.60 11.34 30.61
N GLU A 430 -14.88 10.92 30.66
CA GLU A 430 -15.28 9.58 31.09
C GLU A 430 -15.07 8.49 30.02
N PHE A 431 -14.94 8.86 28.75
CA PHE A 431 -14.85 7.93 27.61
C PHE A 431 -13.40 7.54 27.25
N GLY A 432 -12.41 8.05 27.97
CA GLY A 432 -11.00 7.67 27.80
C GLY A 432 -10.45 8.00 26.41
N LYS A 433 -9.83 7.01 25.74
CA LYS A 433 -9.18 7.20 24.43
C LYS A 433 -10.15 7.35 23.25
N ALA A 434 -11.46 7.20 23.47
CA ALA A 434 -12.46 7.52 22.45
C ALA A 434 -12.40 8.99 22.01
N SER A 435 -11.97 9.90 22.88
CA SER A 435 -11.71 11.30 22.51
C SER A 435 -10.80 11.47 21.27
N ASN A 436 -9.98 10.48 20.93
CA ASN A 436 -9.09 10.49 19.76
C ASN A 436 -9.77 10.05 18.45
N GLU A 437 -11.07 9.74 18.44
CA GLU A 437 -11.83 9.26 17.27
C GLU A 437 -13.09 10.11 17.08
N LEU A 438 -13.18 10.86 15.96
CA LEU A 438 -14.29 11.81 15.73
C LEU A 438 -15.67 11.16 15.83
N TYR A 439 -15.90 10.03 15.15
CA TYR A 439 -17.21 9.38 15.19
C TYR A 439 -17.63 8.96 16.61
N THR A 440 -16.69 8.59 17.49
CA THR A 440 -17.05 8.24 18.87
C THR A 440 -17.40 9.46 19.71
N GLN A 441 -16.87 10.65 19.37
CA GLN A 441 -17.30 11.90 19.99
C GLN A 441 -18.76 12.22 19.63
N PHE A 442 -19.17 11.97 18.38
CA PHE A 442 -20.58 12.06 17.98
C PHE A 442 -21.44 11.13 18.84
N VAL A 443 -21.06 9.84 18.92
CA VAL A 443 -21.81 8.85 19.71
C VAL A 443 -21.93 9.24 21.18
N ALA A 444 -20.84 9.73 21.77
CA ALA A 444 -20.82 10.18 23.17
C ALA A 444 -21.63 11.48 23.40
N ARG A 445 -21.69 12.39 22.42
CA ARG A 445 -22.59 13.55 22.51
C ARG A 445 -24.05 13.13 22.39
N ILE A 446 -24.38 12.28 21.42
CA ILE A 446 -25.73 11.73 21.22
C ILE A 446 -26.23 11.04 22.49
N SER A 447 -25.38 10.26 23.16
CA SER A 447 -25.77 9.56 24.40
C SER A 447 -26.08 10.52 25.56
N LYS A 448 -25.54 11.73 25.57
CA LYS A 448 -25.85 12.79 26.55
C LYS A 448 -27.05 13.64 26.14
N GLU A 449 -27.13 13.99 24.86
CA GLU A 449 -28.13 14.91 24.30
C GLU A 449 -29.49 14.24 24.13
N ILE A 450 -29.48 12.97 23.67
CA ILE A 450 -30.66 12.21 23.28
C ILE A 450 -30.53 10.76 23.77
N PRO A 451 -30.46 10.53 25.10
CA PRO A 451 -30.08 9.24 25.68
C PRO A 451 -30.99 8.07 25.31
N ASN A 452 -32.20 8.30 24.79
CA ASN A 452 -33.14 7.26 24.35
C ASN A 452 -33.34 7.18 22.83
N ALA A 453 -32.45 7.75 22.02
CA ALA A 453 -32.51 7.68 20.55
C ALA A 453 -32.31 6.25 20.02
N THR A 454 -32.80 6.00 18.81
CA THR A 454 -32.26 4.93 17.96
C THR A 454 -31.11 5.54 17.17
N LEU A 455 -29.95 4.91 17.13
CA LEU A 455 -28.78 5.36 16.38
C LEU A 455 -28.47 4.35 15.28
N ALA A 456 -28.51 4.75 14.03
CA ALA A 456 -28.04 3.98 12.89
C ALA A 456 -26.85 4.73 12.27
N MET A 457 -25.65 4.15 12.34
CA MET A 457 -24.44 4.84 11.92
C MET A 457 -23.54 3.99 11.03
N PHE A 458 -22.94 4.62 10.03
CA PHE A 458 -21.72 4.11 9.41
C PHE A 458 -20.50 4.42 10.29
N SER A 459 -19.62 3.45 10.51
CA SER A 459 -18.43 3.64 11.33
C SER A 459 -17.36 2.58 11.07
N THR A 460 -16.12 2.88 11.48
CA THR A 460 -15.15 1.80 11.73
C THR A 460 -15.58 1.02 12.97
N LEU A 461 -15.14 -0.23 13.09
CA LEU A 461 -15.59 -1.12 14.16
C LEU A 461 -14.74 -1.03 15.44
N LYS A 462 -13.88 -0.01 15.60
CA LYS A 462 -12.98 0.09 16.76
C LYS A 462 -13.74 0.16 18.09
N HIS A 463 -14.86 0.86 18.14
CA HIS A 463 -15.69 0.98 19.33
C HIS A 463 -16.21 -0.38 19.84
N ILE A 464 -16.30 -1.39 18.97
CA ILE A 464 -16.77 -2.75 19.30
C ILE A 464 -15.72 -3.55 20.08
N ASN A 465 -14.48 -3.62 19.59
CA ASN A 465 -13.50 -4.57 20.11
C ASN A 465 -12.07 -4.05 20.23
N ALA A 466 -11.79 -2.79 19.91
CA ALA A 466 -10.45 -2.24 20.11
C ALA A 466 -10.14 -2.12 21.60
N GLN A 467 -8.88 -2.40 21.96
CA GLN A 467 -8.42 -2.33 23.35
C GLN A 467 -8.54 -0.93 23.94
N THR A 468 -8.31 0.10 23.12
CA THR A 468 -8.36 1.51 23.52
C THR A 468 -9.79 1.99 23.83
N MET A 469 -10.81 1.24 23.41
CA MET A 469 -12.22 1.59 23.53
C MET A 469 -12.93 0.90 24.71
N GLU A 470 -12.19 0.21 25.59
CA GLU A 470 -12.77 -0.47 26.76
C GLU A 470 -13.55 0.49 27.67
N LYS A 471 -12.96 1.64 28.03
CA LYS A 471 -13.64 2.67 28.83
C LYS A 471 -14.90 3.20 28.14
N PHE A 472 -14.85 3.39 26.83
CA PHE A 472 -16.01 3.83 26.05
C PHE A 472 -17.17 2.83 26.13
N ARG A 473 -16.88 1.53 25.99
CA ARG A 473 -17.90 0.47 26.11
C ARG A 473 -18.50 0.37 27.51
N ILE A 474 -17.74 0.69 28.55
CA ILE A 474 -18.25 0.74 29.93
C ILE A 474 -19.24 1.91 30.12
N GLN A 475 -19.00 3.06 29.49
CA GLN A 475 -19.83 4.25 29.65
C GLN A 475 -21.00 4.33 28.67
N TRP A 476 -20.84 3.78 27.47
CA TRP A 476 -21.85 3.89 26.41
C TRP A 476 -22.94 2.82 26.55
N ASN A 477 -24.07 3.24 27.13
CA ASN A 477 -25.23 2.39 27.34
C ASN A 477 -26.06 2.27 26.05
N ALA A 478 -25.87 1.17 25.33
CA ALA A 478 -26.61 0.91 24.09
C ALA A 478 -26.88 -0.58 23.88
N LYS A 479 -28.03 -0.88 23.27
CA LYS A 479 -28.40 -2.23 22.83
C LYS A 479 -28.24 -2.35 21.32
N TYR A 480 -27.49 -3.34 20.86
CA TYR A 480 -27.35 -3.65 19.44
C TYR A 480 -28.67 -4.20 18.87
N LEU A 481 -29.09 -3.69 17.71
CA LEU A 481 -30.32 -4.09 17.02
C LEU A 481 -30.07 -4.81 15.70
N GLY A 482 -28.88 -4.68 15.11
CA GLY A 482 -28.53 -5.31 13.84
C GLY A 482 -27.59 -4.45 13.00
N GLY A 483 -27.00 -5.02 11.96
CA GLY A 483 -25.99 -4.35 11.16
C GLY A 483 -25.45 -5.19 10.03
N PHE A 484 -24.75 -4.53 9.11
CA PHE A 484 -23.91 -5.16 8.08
C PHE A 484 -22.55 -4.48 8.05
N ILE A 485 -21.55 -5.19 7.52
CA ILE A 485 -20.27 -4.63 7.13
C ILE A 485 -20.15 -4.62 5.62
N VAL A 486 -19.53 -3.58 5.08
CA VAL A 486 -19.22 -3.47 3.65
C VAL A 486 -17.74 -3.11 3.50
N HIS A 487 -17.13 -3.52 2.40
CA HIS A 487 -15.74 -3.18 2.12
C HIS A 487 -15.59 -1.66 1.97
N CYS A 488 -14.57 -1.05 2.60
CA CYS A 488 -14.31 0.40 2.48
C CYS A 488 -14.21 0.92 1.04
N LYS A 489 -13.75 0.09 0.09
CA LYS A 489 -13.66 0.41 -1.34
C LYS A 489 -15.00 0.57 -2.04
N SER A 490 -16.12 0.29 -1.38
CA SER A 490 -17.43 0.70 -1.86
C SER A 490 -17.59 2.22 -1.81
N PHE A 491 -16.91 2.91 -0.89
CA PHE A 491 -16.95 4.36 -0.76
C PHE A 491 -15.82 4.98 -1.59
N GLU A 492 -16.16 5.98 -2.40
CA GLU A 492 -15.19 6.69 -3.21
C GLU A 492 -14.17 7.44 -2.33
N GLY A 493 -12.90 7.43 -2.75
CA GLY A 493 -11.82 8.14 -2.06
C GLY A 493 -11.19 7.42 -0.85
N LEU A 494 -11.79 6.33 -0.35
CA LEU A 494 -11.19 5.56 0.75
C LEU A 494 -10.07 4.62 0.26
N LYS A 495 -8.89 4.76 0.87
CA LYS A 495 -7.72 3.88 0.67
C LYS A 495 -7.63 2.88 1.82
N GLY A 496 -7.32 1.62 1.52
CA GLY A 496 -7.07 0.58 2.51
C GLY A 496 -7.90 -0.69 2.33
N GLU A 497 -7.80 -1.58 3.32
CA GLU A 497 -8.41 -2.91 3.36
C GLU A 497 -9.07 -3.13 4.73
N PHE A 498 -10.20 -2.49 4.98
CA PHE A 498 -10.94 -2.59 6.23
C PHE A 498 -12.47 -2.53 6.02
N PRO A 499 -13.28 -2.98 6.98
CA PRO A 499 -14.73 -2.95 6.90
C PRO A 499 -15.28 -1.62 7.41
N ILE A 500 -16.36 -1.16 6.79
CA ILE A 500 -17.22 -0.09 7.31
C ILE A 500 -18.52 -0.76 7.74
N GLY A 501 -18.89 -0.59 9.00
CA GLY A 501 -20.12 -1.13 9.55
C GLY A 501 -21.25 -0.11 9.47
N PHE A 502 -22.41 -0.49 8.93
CA PHE A 502 -23.68 0.18 9.20
C PHE A 502 -24.37 -0.54 10.35
N LEU A 503 -24.34 0.05 11.54
CA LEU A 503 -24.80 -0.58 12.78
C LEU A 503 -25.97 0.20 13.38
N ILE A 504 -27.01 -0.53 13.80
CA ILE A 504 -28.19 0.02 14.46
C ILE A 504 -28.13 -0.30 15.95
N TRP A 505 -28.29 0.73 16.76
CA TRP A 505 -28.23 0.71 18.22
C TRP A 505 -29.47 1.39 18.80
N LYS A 506 -29.91 0.93 19.96
CA LYS A 506 -30.82 1.68 20.83
C LYS A 506 -30.02 2.25 21.98
N THR A 507 -29.86 3.57 22.06
CA THR A 507 -29.22 4.21 23.21
C THR A 507 -30.17 4.14 24.41
N MET A 508 -29.60 4.05 25.60
CA MET A 508 -30.36 3.91 26.84
C MET A 508 -29.86 4.93 27.87
N ASN A 509 -30.78 5.61 28.54
CA ASN A 509 -30.46 6.47 29.69
C ASN A 509 -30.08 5.70 30.97
N LYS A 510 -30.28 4.38 30.99
CA LYS A 510 -29.96 3.50 32.12
C LYS A 510 -28.72 2.67 31.83
N PRO A 511 -27.89 2.39 32.86
CA PRO A 511 -26.76 1.47 32.75
C PRO A 511 -27.16 0.17 32.07
N THR A 512 -26.50 -0.17 30.97
CA THR A 512 -26.74 -1.37 30.17
C THR A 512 -25.40 -1.96 29.79
N GLU A 513 -25.25 -3.27 29.94
CA GLU A 513 -24.02 -3.96 29.56
C GLU A 513 -23.82 -3.92 28.05
N PHE A 514 -22.63 -3.52 27.61
CA PHE A 514 -22.26 -3.53 26.20
C PHE A 514 -22.19 -4.98 25.69
N PRO A 515 -22.74 -5.31 24.51
CA PRO A 515 -22.80 -6.69 24.03
C PRO A 515 -21.40 -7.33 23.95
N SER A 516 -21.30 -8.58 24.43
CA SER A 516 -20.09 -9.39 24.31
C SER A 516 -19.80 -9.84 22.88
N GLU A 517 -20.83 -9.88 22.04
CA GLU A 517 -20.78 -10.26 20.63
C GLU A 517 -21.80 -9.46 19.82
N ILE A 518 -21.43 -9.04 18.61
CA ILE A 518 -22.35 -8.58 17.59
C ILE A 518 -22.13 -9.38 16.30
N SER A 519 -23.20 -9.67 15.57
CA SER A 519 -23.14 -10.32 14.26
C SER A 519 -23.62 -9.37 13.17
N CYS A 520 -22.90 -9.36 12.05
CA CYS A 520 -23.17 -8.53 10.89
C CYS A 520 -23.26 -9.38 9.62
N GLU A 521 -24.13 -9.02 8.70
CA GLU A 521 -24.04 -9.50 7.30
C GLU A 521 -22.79 -8.92 6.64
N ILE A 522 -22.14 -9.67 5.76
CA ILE A 522 -20.98 -9.21 4.99
C ILE A 522 -21.42 -8.87 3.58
N LEU A 523 -21.15 -7.65 3.17
CA LEU A 523 -21.35 -7.16 1.80
C LEU A 523 -20.00 -6.94 1.12
N ASP A 524 -19.84 -7.47 -0.09
CA ASP A 524 -18.64 -7.22 -0.90
C ASP A 524 -18.59 -5.76 -1.39
N LYS A 525 -17.53 -5.40 -2.13
CA LYS A 525 -17.35 -4.03 -2.66
C LYS A 525 -18.48 -3.57 -3.61
N ASN A 526 -19.22 -4.52 -4.20
CA ASN A 526 -20.36 -4.28 -5.08
C ASN A 526 -21.70 -4.41 -4.34
N VAL A 527 -21.66 -4.51 -3.00
CA VAL A 527 -22.83 -4.58 -2.13
C VAL A 527 -23.62 -5.91 -2.26
N ASN A 528 -22.95 -6.98 -2.71
CA ASN A 528 -23.54 -8.32 -2.70
C ASN A 528 -23.32 -9.00 -1.36
N ALA A 529 -24.34 -9.68 -0.84
CA ALA A 529 -24.22 -10.49 0.38
C ALA A 529 -23.30 -11.70 0.14
N VAL A 530 -22.26 -11.83 0.96
CA VAL A 530 -21.24 -12.89 0.82
C VAL A 530 -21.04 -13.71 2.10
N GLY A 531 -21.74 -13.39 3.19
CA GLY A 531 -21.68 -14.17 4.43
C GLY A 531 -22.10 -13.39 5.67
N SER A 532 -21.64 -13.85 6.83
CA SER A 532 -21.81 -13.17 8.12
C SER A 532 -20.51 -13.18 8.91
N LYS A 533 -20.30 -12.16 9.74
CA LYS A 533 -19.15 -12.03 10.65
C LYS A 533 -19.63 -11.64 12.04
N SER A 534 -19.07 -12.32 13.05
CA SER A 534 -19.20 -11.90 14.44
C SER A 534 -17.96 -11.12 14.90
N PHE A 535 -18.20 -10.09 15.71
CA PHE A 535 -17.19 -9.30 16.40
C PHE A 535 -17.38 -9.45 17.90
N TYR A 536 -16.27 -9.65 18.63
CA TYR A 536 -16.30 -9.99 20.05
C TYR A 536 -15.71 -8.87 20.90
N ASN A 537 -16.45 -8.39 21.89
CA ASN A 537 -15.96 -7.53 22.96
C ASN A 537 -15.35 -8.41 24.06
N ILE A 538 -14.02 -8.47 24.09
CA ILE A 538 -13.28 -9.40 24.95
C ILE A 538 -12.45 -8.58 25.98
N PRO A 539 -12.36 -9.03 27.25
CA PRO A 539 -11.55 -8.35 28.27
C PRO A 539 -10.09 -8.19 27.86
N VAL A 540 -9.51 -7.01 28.12
CA VAL A 540 -8.16 -6.68 27.65
C VAL A 540 -7.08 -7.56 28.28
N ASP A 541 -7.35 -8.17 29.45
CA ASP A 541 -6.44 -9.08 30.14
C ASP A 541 -6.22 -10.42 29.43
N THR A 542 -7.12 -10.83 28.53
CA THR A 542 -6.98 -12.10 27.78
C THR A 542 -6.19 -11.93 26.48
N TYR A 543 -5.80 -10.71 26.11
CA TYR A 543 -5.11 -10.46 24.84
C TYR A 543 -3.69 -11.00 24.77
N LEU A 544 -3.28 -11.41 23.58
CA LEU A 544 -1.98 -12.03 23.32
C LEU A 544 -0.80 -11.10 23.68
N THR A 545 -0.97 -9.80 23.52
CA THR A 545 0.01 -8.77 23.91
C THR A 545 0.39 -8.77 25.39
N LYS A 546 -0.42 -9.40 26.26
CA LYS A 546 -0.13 -9.58 27.69
C LYS A 546 0.45 -10.97 28.04
N TRP A 547 0.52 -11.89 27.08
CA TRP A 547 0.95 -13.27 27.32
C TRP A 547 2.45 -13.39 27.67
N ILE A 548 3.29 -12.58 27.02
CA ILE A 548 4.73 -12.56 27.26
C ILE A 548 5.07 -11.42 28.22
N LYS A 549 5.66 -11.78 29.37
CA LYS A 549 6.20 -10.79 30.31
C LYS A 549 7.35 -10.02 29.68
N ARG A 550 7.23 -8.69 29.61
CA ARG A 550 8.27 -7.81 29.05
C ARG A 550 9.42 -7.65 30.05
N LEU A 551 10.62 -8.04 29.62
CA LEU A 551 11.85 -7.81 30.36
C LEU A 551 12.22 -6.33 30.35
N LYS A 552 12.88 -5.86 31.42
CA LYS A 552 13.33 -4.47 31.53
C LYS A 552 14.72 -4.33 30.91
N PRO A 553 15.00 -3.22 30.21
CA PRO A 553 16.33 -2.95 29.70
C PRO A 553 17.34 -2.75 30.83
N ASN A 554 18.60 -3.10 30.57
CA ASN A 554 19.75 -2.77 31.39
C ASN A 554 20.36 -1.43 30.92
N LYS A 555 21.54 -1.06 31.44
CA LYS A 555 22.25 0.17 31.03
C LYS A 555 23.19 -0.03 29.83
N GLU A 556 23.31 -1.25 29.31
CA GLU A 556 24.14 -1.55 28.15
C GLU A 556 23.51 -0.92 26.91
N LEU A 557 24.32 -0.21 26.13
CA LEU A 557 23.87 0.41 24.90
C LEU A 557 23.88 -0.63 23.77
N CYS A 558 22.87 -0.57 22.91
CA CYS A 558 22.83 -1.33 21.66
C CYS A 558 22.51 -0.39 20.49
N ILE A 559 22.74 -0.87 19.27
CA ILE A 559 22.42 -0.12 18.06
C ILE A 559 20.91 -0.24 17.77
N PRO A 560 20.14 0.86 17.74
CA PRO A 560 18.75 0.80 17.32
C PRO A 560 18.69 0.59 15.81
N LEU A 561 17.90 -0.37 15.37
CA LEU A 561 17.69 -0.72 13.98
C LEU A 561 16.35 -0.16 13.46
N LYS A 562 16.29 0.19 12.18
CA LYS A 562 15.03 0.46 11.45
C LYS A 562 14.69 -0.60 10.40
N ASN A 563 15.65 -1.47 10.09
CA ASN A 563 15.53 -2.67 9.26
C ASN A 563 16.64 -3.65 9.70
N ALA A 564 16.76 -4.82 9.07
CA ALA A 564 17.69 -5.90 9.46
C ALA A 564 19.14 -5.43 9.73
N VAL A 565 19.68 -4.57 8.87
CA VAL A 565 21.09 -4.11 8.93
C VAL A 565 21.25 -2.59 8.89
N THR A 566 20.15 -1.84 9.03
CA THR A 566 20.18 -0.37 8.92
C THR A 566 19.88 0.27 10.27
N PRO A 567 20.78 1.13 10.78
CA PRO A 567 20.55 1.86 12.02
C PRO A 567 19.39 2.85 11.92
N GLY A 568 18.76 3.13 13.05
CA GLY A 568 17.75 4.17 13.20
C GLY A 568 18.34 5.56 12.93
N THR A 569 17.62 6.35 12.13
CA THR A 569 18.03 7.71 11.74
C THR A 569 17.23 8.80 12.47
N ALA A 570 16.30 8.43 13.35
CA ALA A 570 15.49 9.38 14.10
C ALA A 570 16.35 10.13 15.13
N THR A 571 16.22 11.46 15.16
CA THR A 571 16.89 12.33 16.14
C THR A 571 16.01 12.62 17.37
N LYS A 572 14.69 12.46 17.24
CA LYS A 572 13.69 12.61 18.30
C LYS A 572 12.96 11.28 18.54
N ASP A 573 12.68 10.95 19.81
CA ASP A 573 12.02 9.70 20.26
C ASP A 573 12.64 8.42 19.66
N LEU A 574 13.98 8.38 19.58
CA LEU A 574 14.71 7.18 19.17
C LEU A 574 14.60 6.11 20.25
N ARG A 575 14.00 4.97 19.92
CA ARG A 575 13.77 3.85 20.83
C ARG A 575 14.74 2.69 20.54
N GLY A 576 14.82 1.74 21.47
CA GLY A 576 15.64 0.54 21.31
C GLY A 576 17.15 0.79 21.40
N THR A 577 17.58 1.78 22.18
CA THR A 577 19.00 2.12 22.38
C THR A 577 19.66 1.37 23.53
N GLN A 578 18.86 0.67 24.34
CA GLN A 578 19.32 -0.10 25.50
C GLN A 578 19.04 -1.58 25.30
N TRP A 579 19.92 -2.43 25.83
CA TRP A 579 19.80 -3.88 25.75
C TRP A 579 19.17 -4.48 27.01
N CYS A 580 19.17 -5.81 27.11
CA CYS A 580 18.67 -6.56 28.25
C CYS A 580 19.59 -7.75 28.52
N ASP A 581 19.75 -8.11 29.80
CA ASP A 581 20.60 -9.23 30.19
C ASP A 581 20.12 -10.53 29.53
N ASN A 582 21.08 -11.31 29.00
CA ASN A 582 20.86 -12.58 28.29
C ASN A 582 19.97 -12.48 27.03
N ALA A 583 19.68 -11.27 26.54
CA ALA A 583 18.89 -11.12 25.33
C ALA A 583 19.72 -11.48 24.09
N ILE A 584 19.12 -12.27 23.20
CA ILE A 584 19.69 -12.73 21.92
C ILE A 584 19.03 -12.06 20.71
N ALA A 585 17.89 -11.39 20.91
CA ALA A 585 17.18 -10.64 19.90
C ALA A 585 16.16 -9.67 20.51
N TYR A 586 15.59 -8.83 19.66
CA TYR A 586 14.46 -7.95 19.96
C TYR A 586 13.28 -8.30 19.06
N PHE A 587 12.18 -8.74 19.65
CA PHE A 587 10.94 -9.03 18.94
C PHE A 587 10.02 -7.81 18.97
N TRP A 588 9.88 -7.14 17.84
CA TRP A 588 8.91 -6.07 17.67
C TRP A 588 7.52 -6.65 17.40
N CYS A 589 6.64 -6.50 18.39
CA CYS A 589 5.28 -7.01 18.38
C CYS A 589 4.34 -5.93 18.92
N ASN A 590 4.07 -4.93 18.07
CA ASN A 590 3.24 -3.78 18.45
C ASN A 590 1.79 -3.99 17.99
N SER A 591 0.84 -3.56 18.82
CA SER A 591 -0.61 -3.77 18.65
C SER A 591 -1.04 -5.24 18.71
N ASN A 592 -2.35 -5.50 18.78
CA ASN A 592 -2.90 -6.83 19.05
C ASN A 592 -3.94 -7.29 18.02
N ASP A 593 -4.27 -6.43 17.07
CA ASP A 593 -5.25 -6.69 16.03
C ASP A 593 -4.60 -7.22 14.75
N MET A 594 -5.43 -7.84 13.90
CA MET A 594 -5.06 -8.30 12.56
C MET A 594 -4.63 -7.19 11.62
N GLN A 595 -5.21 -5.98 11.71
CA GLN A 595 -4.82 -4.85 10.84
C GLN A 595 -3.32 -4.55 10.94
N GLN A 596 -2.79 -4.50 12.15
CA GLN A 596 -1.41 -4.10 12.40
C GLN A 596 -0.43 -5.28 12.37
N ALA A 597 -0.90 -6.52 12.51
CA ALA A 597 -0.04 -7.70 12.64
C ALA A 597 0.90 -7.98 11.44
N PRO A 598 0.47 -7.81 10.18
CA PRO A 598 1.34 -8.02 9.02
C PRO A 598 2.57 -7.11 9.03
N THR A 599 2.43 -5.85 9.43
CA THR A 599 3.51 -4.84 9.37
C THR A 599 4.24 -4.65 10.70
N ARG A 600 3.60 -4.94 11.84
CA ARG A 600 4.14 -4.71 13.20
C ARG A 600 4.52 -5.98 13.94
N THR A 601 5.09 -6.93 13.21
CA THR A 601 5.62 -8.21 13.73
C THR A 601 6.94 -8.51 13.02
N ALA A 602 8.06 -8.33 13.72
CA ALA A 602 9.39 -8.60 13.19
C ALA A 602 10.41 -8.90 14.29
N LEU A 603 11.44 -9.67 13.97
CA LEU A 603 12.51 -10.06 14.89
C LEU A 603 13.86 -9.45 14.47
N PHE A 604 14.65 -8.92 15.40
CA PHE A 604 15.89 -8.19 15.11
C PHE A 604 17.06 -8.66 15.98
N SER A 605 18.29 -8.58 15.47
CA SER A 605 19.52 -8.90 16.23
C SER A 605 19.95 -7.82 17.22
N SER A 606 19.30 -6.66 17.20
CA SER A 606 19.55 -5.56 18.14
C SER A 606 18.26 -4.82 18.43
N GLY A 607 18.31 -3.75 19.23
CA GLY A 607 17.12 -2.98 19.55
C GLY A 607 16.47 -2.39 18.30
N PHE A 608 15.16 -2.19 18.29
CA PHE A 608 14.43 -1.62 17.15
C PHE A 608 13.88 -0.24 17.49
N ASN A 609 13.93 0.68 16.53
CA ASN A 609 13.35 2.01 16.63
C ASN A 609 11.82 1.99 16.47
N GLY A 610 11.16 1.20 17.30
CA GLY A 610 9.72 1.07 17.39
C GLY A 610 9.35 0.73 18.82
N GLY A 611 8.34 1.41 19.36
CA GLY A 611 7.86 1.16 20.71
C GLY A 611 7.34 -0.26 20.91
N HIS A 612 7.28 -0.69 22.17
CA HIS A 612 6.60 -1.90 22.61
C HIS A 612 7.13 -3.22 22.01
N GLY A 613 8.45 -3.37 21.82
CA GLY A 613 9.05 -4.68 21.58
C GLY A 613 9.36 -5.48 22.85
N ILE A 614 9.79 -6.72 22.66
CA ILE A 614 10.07 -7.73 23.68
C ILE A 614 11.52 -8.20 23.50
N TYR A 615 12.33 -8.13 24.54
CA TYR A 615 13.65 -8.76 24.52
C TYR A 615 13.52 -10.29 24.56
N VAL A 616 14.19 -10.96 23.62
CA VAL A 616 14.13 -12.41 23.44
C VAL A 616 15.31 -13.04 24.16
N THR A 617 15.03 -14.06 24.97
CA THR A 617 15.99 -14.88 25.71
C THR A 617 15.69 -16.35 25.44
N GLU A 618 16.58 -17.27 25.81
CA GLU A 618 16.32 -18.71 25.69
C GLU A 618 14.99 -19.13 26.35
N ASN A 619 14.65 -18.54 27.50
CA ASN A 619 13.48 -18.87 28.30
C ASN A 619 12.14 -18.50 27.63
N ASN A 620 12.09 -17.39 26.89
CA ASN A 620 10.85 -16.89 26.27
C ASN A 620 10.80 -17.11 24.75
N LEU A 621 11.86 -17.67 24.14
CA LEU A 621 11.96 -17.89 22.70
C LEU A 621 10.79 -18.73 22.14
N TRP A 622 10.35 -19.76 22.87
CA TRP A 622 9.22 -20.59 22.42
C TRP A 622 7.92 -19.77 22.36
N GLN A 623 7.67 -18.88 23.32
CA GLN A 623 6.48 -17.99 23.30
C GLN A 623 6.59 -16.97 22.17
N VAL A 624 7.78 -16.40 21.98
CA VAL A 624 8.05 -15.46 20.87
C VAL A 624 7.79 -16.13 19.53
N SER A 625 8.24 -17.37 19.36
CA SER A 625 8.02 -18.16 18.14
C SER A 625 6.54 -18.38 17.86
N VAL A 626 5.74 -18.70 18.89
CA VAL A 626 4.29 -18.84 18.79
C VAL A 626 3.64 -17.49 18.45
N VAL A 627 3.91 -16.42 19.20
CA VAL A 627 3.31 -15.10 18.97
C VAL A 627 3.66 -14.56 17.59
N PHE A 628 4.91 -14.71 17.15
CA PHE A 628 5.33 -14.33 15.81
C PHE A 628 4.53 -15.08 14.75
N THR A 629 4.40 -16.40 14.91
CA THR A 629 3.73 -17.27 13.94
C THR A 629 2.24 -17.00 13.85
N VAL A 630 1.52 -16.96 14.97
CA VAL A 630 0.06 -16.72 14.95
C VAL A 630 -0.30 -15.37 14.36
N ARG A 631 0.57 -14.35 14.52
CA ARG A 631 0.38 -13.01 13.93
C ARG A 631 0.70 -12.93 12.43
N LYS A 632 1.36 -13.94 11.85
CA LYS A 632 1.82 -13.94 10.46
C LYS A 632 1.17 -15.01 9.59
N VAL A 633 0.80 -16.15 10.18
CA VAL A 633 0.33 -17.33 9.45
C VAL A 633 -1.11 -17.18 8.96
N ILE A 634 -1.92 -16.38 9.65
CA ILE A 634 -3.26 -15.99 9.21
C ILE A 634 -3.13 -14.74 8.33
N PRO A 635 -3.55 -14.78 7.05
CA PRO A 635 -3.58 -13.60 6.21
C PRO A 635 -4.55 -12.55 6.75
N HIS A 636 -4.12 -11.29 6.79
CA HIS A 636 -5.02 -10.15 6.99
C HIS A 636 -5.93 -9.98 5.77
N THR A 637 -7.19 -9.71 6.05
CA THR A 637 -8.25 -9.39 5.09
C THR A 637 -9.06 -8.22 5.64
N TRP A 638 -9.80 -7.54 4.79
CA TRP A 638 -10.70 -6.48 5.26
C TRP A 638 -11.80 -7.00 6.21
N ILE A 639 -12.14 -8.30 6.18
CA ILE A 639 -13.15 -8.90 7.06
C ILE A 639 -12.60 -9.13 8.48
N ASN A 640 -11.37 -9.67 8.57
CA ASN A 640 -10.74 -9.96 9.85
C ASN A 640 -9.90 -8.80 10.40
N ASP A 641 -9.89 -7.64 9.74
CA ASP A 641 -9.13 -6.43 10.08
C ASP A 641 -9.12 -6.09 11.58
N ARG A 642 -10.27 -6.29 12.25
CA ARG A 642 -10.47 -5.94 13.66
C ARG A 642 -10.38 -7.11 14.63
N ASP A 643 -10.13 -8.32 14.15
CA ASP A 643 -10.01 -9.48 15.02
C ASP A 643 -8.80 -9.30 15.96
N GLN A 644 -9.00 -9.65 17.23
CA GLN A 644 -8.03 -9.47 18.30
C GLN A 644 -7.37 -10.81 18.61
N PHE A 645 -6.04 -10.82 18.69
CA PHE A 645 -5.31 -12.00 19.15
C PHE A 645 -5.51 -12.23 20.65
N LEU A 646 -5.75 -13.47 21.04
CA LEU A 646 -5.97 -13.90 22.42
C LEU A 646 -4.84 -14.79 22.91
N GLN A 647 -4.73 -14.91 24.23
CA GLN A 647 -3.94 -15.95 24.88
C GLN A 647 -4.53 -17.33 24.57
N PRO A 648 -3.70 -18.39 24.50
CA PRO A 648 -4.21 -19.72 24.22
C PRO A 648 -5.14 -20.18 25.34
N ASN A 649 -6.20 -20.88 24.98
CA ASN A 649 -7.20 -21.41 25.93
C ASN A 649 -6.89 -22.84 26.41
N ALA A 650 -5.79 -23.42 25.95
CA ALA A 650 -5.33 -24.77 26.26
C ALA A 650 -3.79 -24.84 26.21
N ASP A 651 -3.25 -25.92 26.76
CA ASP A 651 -1.82 -26.20 26.67
C ASP A 651 -1.40 -26.46 25.22
N LEU A 652 -0.30 -25.82 24.81
CA LEU A 652 0.26 -25.97 23.48
C LEU A 652 1.12 -27.24 23.41
N SER A 653 0.92 -28.05 22.38
CA SER A 653 1.77 -29.23 22.13
C SER A 653 3.20 -28.83 21.78
N GLU A 654 4.17 -29.70 22.08
CA GLU A 654 5.56 -29.47 21.68
C GLU A 654 5.73 -29.42 20.16
N GLU A 655 4.95 -30.22 19.42
CA GLU A 655 4.93 -30.18 17.95
C GLU A 655 4.53 -28.79 17.45
N PHE A 656 3.43 -28.21 17.95
CA PHE A 656 3.00 -26.87 17.56
C PHE A 656 4.04 -25.79 17.89
N LYS A 657 4.65 -25.85 19.08
CA LYS A 657 5.72 -24.92 19.48
C LYS A 657 6.94 -25.02 18.54
N ASN A 658 7.33 -26.24 18.17
CA ASN A 658 8.47 -26.47 17.29
C ASN A 658 8.16 -26.07 15.83
N ASP A 659 6.94 -26.31 15.36
CA ASP A 659 6.48 -25.85 14.04
C ASP A 659 6.46 -24.32 13.97
N CYS A 660 6.00 -23.63 15.02
CA CYS A 660 6.08 -22.18 15.13
C CYS A 660 7.53 -21.66 15.14
N LEU A 661 8.46 -22.38 15.78
CA LEU A 661 9.88 -22.04 15.73
C LEU A 661 10.40 -22.08 14.30
N ILE A 662 10.12 -23.16 13.55
CA ILE A 662 10.56 -23.29 12.16
C ILE A 662 9.89 -22.24 11.27
N TYR A 663 8.59 -22.03 11.42
CA TYR A 663 7.86 -21.00 10.68
C TYR A 663 8.51 -19.61 10.87
N MET A 664 8.82 -19.24 12.11
CA MET A 664 9.47 -17.96 12.43
C MET A 664 10.87 -17.86 11.81
N LEU A 665 11.70 -18.91 11.94
CA LEU A 665 13.09 -18.89 11.46
C LEU A 665 13.19 -18.56 9.97
N PHE A 666 12.28 -19.10 9.15
CA PHE A 666 12.27 -18.90 7.69
C PHE A 666 11.21 -17.90 7.21
N ASN A 667 10.64 -17.07 8.09
CA ASN A 667 9.74 -15.99 7.68
C ASN A 667 10.53 -14.76 7.20
N GLY A 668 10.04 -14.07 6.16
CA GLY A 668 10.67 -12.83 5.67
C GLY A 668 10.70 -11.67 6.68
N SER A 669 9.91 -11.74 7.76
CA SER A 669 9.94 -10.77 8.88
C SER A 669 10.86 -11.20 10.02
N ASN A 670 11.55 -12.33 9.89
CA ASN A 670 12.73 -12.60 10.70
C ASN A 670 13.91 -11.80 10.14
N LEU A 671 14.08 -10.60 10.70
CA LEU A 671 15.10 -9.62 10.30
C LEU A 671 16.37 -9.74 11.15
N THR A 672 16.55 -10.86 11.86
CA THR A 672 17.84 -11.15 12.53
C THR A 672 18.92 -11.27 11.46
N ALA A 673 19.99 -10.52 11.64
CA ALA A 673 21.10 -10.39 10.72
C ALA A 673 22.42 -10.31 11.48
N SER A 674 23.52 -10.49 10.76
CA SER A 674 24.86 -10.17 11.24
C SER A 674 25.48 -9.11 10.34
N ALA A 675 26.24 -8.20 10.95
CA ALA A 675 26.97 -7.16 10.22
C ALA A 675 28.06 -6.59 11.11
N ASN A 676 29.22 -6.31 10.50
CA ASN A 676 30.27 -5.52 11.11
C ASN A 676 30.21 -4.06 10.65
N ASN A 677 30.75 -3.16 11.47
CA ASN A 677 30.98 -1.74 11.14
C ASN A 677 29.71 -0.96 10.77
N LEU A 678 28.58 -1.25 11.42
CA LEU A 678 27.41 -0.40 11.34
C LEU A 678 27.70 0.91 12.08
N GLU A 679 27.56 2.05 11.40
CA GLU A 679 27.85 3.36 12.00
C GLU A 679 26.59 3.97 12.61
N TRP A 680 26.64 4.24 13.90
CA TRP A 680 25.58 4.94 14.63
C TRP A 680 26.16 5.69 15.82
N ASN A 681 25.73 6.95 15.98
CA ASN A 681 26.19 7.85 17.04
C ASN A 681 27.72 7.98 17.11
N ASN A 682 28.36 8.21 15.96
CA ASN A 682 29.82 8.31 15.80
C ASN A 682 30.62 7.10 16.32
N ARG A 683 29.97 5.93 16.41
CA ARG A 683 30.56 4.67 16.84
C ARG A 683 30.26 3.57 15.82
N LYS A 684 31.22 2.65 15.65
CA LYS A 684 31.04 1.42 14.88
C LYS A 684 30.50 0.31 15.78
N TRP A 685 29.49 -0.38 15.28
CA TRP A 685 28.78 -1.46 15.95
C TRP A 685 28.85 -2.72 15.13
N ASN A 686 28.85 -3.85 15.83
CA ASN A 686 28.70 -5.16 15.22
C ASN A 686 27.44 -5.80 15.80
N ILE A 687 26.67 -6.48 14.95
CA ILE A 687 25.52 -7.28 15.37
C ILE A 687 25.79 -8.74 15.02
N ILE A 688 25.42 -9.64 15.94
CA ILE A 688 25.59 -11.09 15.82
C ILE A 688 24.23 -11.71 15.53
N ASN A 689 24.19 -12.69 14.65
CA ASN A 689 22.97 -13.45 14.40
C ASN A 689 22.95 -14.73 15.25
N HIS A 690 21.93 -14.87 16.10
CA HIS A 690 21.72 -16.06 16.92
C HIS A 690 20.72 -17.07 16.34
N PHE A 691 20.09 -16.78 15.20
CA PHE A 691 18.93 -17.47 14.65
C PHE A 691 19.24 -18.29 13.39
N ILE A 692 20.44 -18.88 13.31
CA ILE A 692 20.86 -19.75 12.20
C ILE A 692 20.65 -21.21 12.63
N PRO A 693 19.73 -21.98 12.00
CA PRO A 693 19.40 -23.34 12.41
C PRO A 693 20.43 -24.40 11.97
N PHE A 694 21.55 -23.99 11.38
CA PHE A 694 22.57 -24.88 10.82
C PHE A 694 23.96 -24.50 11.31
N SER A 695 24.85 -25.50 11.41
CA SER A 695 26.28 -25.28 11.58
C SER A 695 26.94 -24.81 10.28
N ALA A 696 28.10 -24.15 10.40
CA ALA A 696 28.89 -23.70 9.25
C ALA A 696 29.22 -24.84 8.27
N SER A 697 29.52 -26.04 8.77
CA SER A 697 29.82 -27.22 7.96
C SER A 697 28.61 -27.75 7.19
N GLU A 698 27.41 -27.71 7.77
CA GLU A 698 26.19 -28.21 7.13
C GLU A 698 25.79 -27.41 5.88
N VAL A 699 26.18 -26.14 5.84
CA VAL A 699 25.84 -25.21 4.75
C VAL A 699 27.04 -24.82 3.88
N GLY A 700 28.23 -25.37 4.15
CA GLY A 700 29.43 -25.11 3.36
C GLY A 700 30.01 -23.70 3.55
N ALA A 701 29.79 -23.08 4.72
CA ALA A 701 30.38 -21.77 5.01
C ALA A 701 31.91 -21.84 5.12
N SER A 702 32.60 -20.84 4.57
CA SER A 702 34.07 -20.79 4.57
C SER A 702 34.70 -20.41 5.92
N SER A 703 33.89 -19.99 6.89
CA SER A 703 34.35 -19.61 8.23
C SER A 703 33.31 -19.93 9.30
N ARG A 704 33.75 -19.98 10.55
CA ARG A 704 32.88 -20.29 11.70
C ARG A 704 31.81 -19.22 11.89
N PHE A 705 30.61 -19.63 12.29
CA PHE A 705 29.60 -18.71 12.80
C PHE A 705 29.96 -18.29 14.22
N GLU A 706 29.67 -17.03 14.59
CA GLU A 706 29.95 -16.51 15.93
C GLU A 706 29.06 -17.16 17.00
N SER A 707 27.83 -17.50 16.63
CA SER A 707 26.85 -18.10 17.50
C SER A 707 26.36 -19.43 16.94
N ASP A 708 26.37 -20.47 17.78
CA ASP A 708 25.74 -21.77 17.54
C ASP A 708 24.42 -21.94 18.31
N PHE A 709 23.89 -20.85 18.88
CA PHE A 709 22.76 -20.86 19.81
C PHE A 709 21.57 -21.66 19.27
N MET A 710 21.07 -21.36 18.06
CA MET A 710 19.88 -22.02 17.54
C MET A 710 20.10 -23.52 17.26
N VAL A 711 21.29 -23.92 16.82
CA VAL A 711 21.65 -25.34 16.66
C VAL A 711 21.58 -26.07 18.01
N ARG A 712 22.09 -25.45 19.08
CA ARG A 712 21.98 -26.02 20.44
C ARG A 712 20.55 -26.02 20.95
N TYR A 713 19.80 -24.95 20.72
CA TYR A 713 18.39 -24.82 21.13
C TYR A 713 17.49 -25.85 20.45
N MET A 714 17.80 -26.21 19.21
CA MET A 714 17.07 -27.22 18.44
C MET A 714 17.46 -28.67 18.77
N ARG A 715 18.57 -28.88 19.49
CA ARG A 715 19.05 -30.22 19.82
C ARG A 715 18.04 -30.95 20.70
N GLY A 716 17.63 -32.15 20.29
CA GLY A 716 16.68 -32.98 21.02
C GLY A 716 15.21 -32.61 20.82
N LYS A 717 14.90 -31.61 19.98
CA LYS A 717 13.53 -31.31 19.57
C LYS A 717 13.08 -32.25 18.45
N THR A 718 11.80 -32.59 18.46
CA THR A 718 11.14 -33.34 17.39
C THR A 718 10.31 -32.38 16.55
N PHE A 719 10.52 -32.40 15.24
CA PHE A 719 9.79 -31.58 14.28
C PHE A 719 8.75 -32.42 13.54
N SER A 720 7.66 -31.78 13.11
CA SER A 720 6.73 -32.43 12.19
C SER A 720 7.38 -32.66 10.83
N VAL A 721 6.74 -33.47 9.99
CA VAL A 721 7.20 -33.73 8.62
C VAL A 721 7.28 -32.42 7.82
N GLU A 722 6.29 -31.55 7.96
CA GLU A 722 6.22 -30.26 7.29
C GLU A 722 7.35 -29.31 7.76
N ALA A 723 7.54 -29.19 9.08
CA ALA A 723 8.61 -28.37 9.64
C ALA A 723 10.00 -28.90 9.26
N GLN A 724 10.19 -30.23 9.26
CA GLN A 724 11.42 -30.85 8.79
C GLN A 724 11.67 -30.58 7.30
N THR A 725 10.62 -30.63 6.47
CA THR A 725 10.72 -30.30 5.04
C THR A 725 11.15 -28.84 4.83
N VAL A 726 10.61 -27.90 5.60
CA VAL A 726 11.04 -26.48 5.56
C VAL A 726 12.51 -26.33 5.97
N LEU A 727 12.95 -27.03 7.01
CA LEU A 727 14.36 -27.05 7.42
C LEU A 727 15.26 -27.59 6.31
N ASP A 728 14.86 -28.67 5.64
CA ASP A 728 15.67 -29.32 4.61
C ASP A 728 15.76 -28.46 3.33
N GLU A 729 14.65 -27.88 2.87
CA GLU A 729 14.66 -26.95 1.72
C GLU A 729 15.37 -25.64 2.06
N GLY A 730 15.19 -25.13 3.28
CA GLY A 730 15.90 -23.96 3.77
C GLY A 730 17.42 -24.18 3.79
N ARG A 731 17.88 -25.36 4.23
CA ARG A 731 19.29 -25.74 4.20
C ARG A 731 19.88 -25.68 2.80
N LYS A 732 19.14 -26.14 1.78
CA LYS A 732 19.58 -26.06 0.37
C LYS A 732 19.77 -24.63 -0.09
N ILE A 733 18.88 -23.70 0.31
CA ILE A 733 19.03 -22.27 0.00
C ILE A 733 20.28 -21.68 0.67
N TRP A 734 20.54 -22.03 1.93
CA TRP A 734 21.79 -21.63 2.62
C TRP A 734 23.03 -22.18 1.91
N GLN A 735 23.02 -23.46 1.52
CA GLN A 735 24.11 -24.08 0.76
C GLN A 735 24.33 -23.38 -0.58
N GLU A 736 23.25 -22.99 -1.26
CA GLU A 736 23.33 -22.27 -2.52
C GLU A 736 23.95 -20.89 -2.31
N TYR A 737 23.53 -20.15 -1.27
CA TYR A 737 24.14 -18.86 -0.92
C TYR A 737 25.67 -18.94 -0.77
N PHE A 738 26.21 -19.97 -0.10
CA PHE A 738 27.65 -20.10 0.09
C PHE A 738 28.43 -20.54 -1.14
N LYS A 739 27.77 -21.03 -2.19
CA LYS A 739 28.40 -21.29 -3.50
C LYS A 739 28.49 -20.04 -4.36
N GLN A 740 27.68 -19.03 -4.07
CA GLN A 740 27.56 -17.82 -4.89
C GLN A 740 28.63 -16.78 -4.54
N GLN A 741 28.89 -15.88 -5.49
CA GLN A 741 29.72 -14.69 -5.29
C GLN A 741 28.88 -13.45 -5.57
N PHE A 742 28.79 -12.56 -4.60
CA PHE A 742 27.96 -11.36 -4.69
C PHE A 742 28.80 -10.14 -5.09
N ASN A 743 28.27 -9.34 -6.02
CA ASN A 743 28.90 -8.08 -6.40
C ASN A 743 28.95 -7.08 -5.23
N HIS A 744 29.74 -6.01 -5.37
CA HIS A 744 29.94 -5.02 -4.30
C HIS A 744 28.62 -4.38 -3.84
N LYS A 745 27.74 -4.00 -4.77
CA LYS A 745 26.44 -3.38 -4.46
C LYS A 745 25.60 -4.27 -3.52
N ILE A 746 25.45 -5.55 -3.86
CA ILE A 746 24.68 -6.52 -3.07
C ILE A 746 25.34 -6.74 -1.70
N ARG A 747 26.67 -6.89 -1.66
CA ARG A 747 27.41 -7.07 -0.39
C ARG A 747 27.26 -5.86 0.53
N ASP A 748 27.30 -4.65 -0.01
CA ASP A 748 27.19 -3.42 0.75
C ASP A 748 25.78 -3.12 1.24
N GLU A 749 24.78 -3.39 0.40
CA GLU A 749 23.36 -3.17 0.71
C GLU A 749 22.90 -4.09 1.84
N PHE A 750 23.24 -5.38 1.77
CA PHE A 750 22.82 -6.38 2.76
C PHE A 750 23.89 -6.66 3.83
N LYS A 751 24.99 -5.89 3.84
CA LYS A 751 26.11 -6.03 4.79
C LYS A 751 26.62 -7.46 4.91
N LEU A 752 26.90 -8.09 3.77
CA LEU A 752 27.41 -9.47 3.66
C LEU A 752 28.91 -9.55 4.00
N ASN A 753 29.31 -8.96 5.12
CA ASN A 753 30.71 -8.84 5.56
C ASN A 753 31.07 -9.81 6.70
N ARG A 754 30.18 -10.76 6.98
CA ARG A 754 30.36 -11.89 7.90
C ARG A 754 29.79 -13.17 7.30
N ALA A 755 30.17 -14.32 7.84
CA ALA A 755 29.64 -15.61 7.40
C ALA A 755 28.32 -16.00 8.08
N ASP A 756 28.04 -15.50 9.27
CA ASP A 756 26.82 -15.77 10.06
C ASP A 756 25.62 -14.93 9.59
N VAL A 757 25.39 -14.84 8.28
CA VAL A 757 24.28 -14.07 7.70
C VAL A 757 22.91 -14.66 8.04
N GLY A 758 21.91 -13.79 8.19
CA GLY A 758 20.53 -14.20 8.48
C GLY A 758 19.71 -14.57 7.26
N TRP A 759 18.55 -15.19 7.51
CA TRP A 759 17.61 -15.59 6.47
C TRP A 759 17.23 -14.44 5.54
N TYR A 760 16.89 -13.28 6.11
CA TYR A 760 16.59 -12.07 5.36
C TYR A 760 17.73 -11.68 4.42
N GLN A 761 18.97 -11.66 4.92
CA GLN A 761 20.15 -11.30 4.14
C GLN A 761 20.36 -12.27 2.97
N ILE A 762 20.24 -13.59 3.22
CA ILE A 762 20.38 -14.63 2.21
C ILE A 762 19.32 -14.48 1.11
N CYS A 763 18.04 -14.44 1.48
CA CYS A 763 16.96 -14.33 0.51
C CYS A 763 17.05 -13.05 -0.30
N LYS A 764 17.38 -11.91 0.32
CA LYS A 764 17.50 -10.64 -0.40
C LYS A 764 18.71 -10.61 -1.32
N ALA A 765 19.86 -11.14 -0.89
CA ALA A 765 21.05 -11.22 -1.72
C ALA A 765 20.84 -12.12 -2.95
N LEU A 766 20.28 -13.32 -2.75
CA LEU A 766 19.97 -14.25 -3.84
C LEU A 766 18.92 -13.69 -4.80
N ASN A 767 17.86 -13.05 -4.29
CA ASN A 767 16.85 -12.41 -5.16
C ASN A 767 17.44 -11.23 -5.95
N ALA A 768 18.26 -10.38 -5.33
CA ALA A 768 18.94 -9.30 -6.03
C ALA A 768 19.89 -9.84 -7.11
N GLN A 769 20.57 -10.95 -6.83
CA GLN A 769 21.43 -11.62 -7.81
C GLN A 769 20.62 -12.24 -8.96
N ASN A 770 19.50 -12.91 -8.67
CA ASN A 770 18.58 -13.44 -9.68
C ASN A 770 18.11 -12.32 -10.63
N GLY A 771 17.72 -11.16 -10.09
CA GLY A 771 17.29 -10.00 -10.88
C GLY A 771 18.42 -9.34 -11.67
N SER A 772 19.67 -9.54 -11.29
CA SER A 772 20.83 -8.99 -12.00
C SER A 772 21.13 -9.68 -13.33
N GLY A 773 20.62 -10.89 -13.54
CA GLY A 773 20.85 -11.62 -14.80
C GLY A 773 22.28 -12.14 -14.99
N ASN A 774 23.17 -12.09 -14.00
CA ASN A 774 24.58 -12.48 -14.17
C ASN A 774 24.93 -13.93 -13.77
N THR A 775 24.05 -14.66 -13.07
CA THR A 775 24.31 -16.04 -12.61
C THR A 775 23.08 -16.93 -12.73
N VAL A 776 23.26 -18.25 -12.65
CA VAL A 776 22.13 -19.20 -12.58
C VAL A 776 21.23 -18.79 -11.40
N PRO A 777 19.93 -18.51 -11.64
CA PRO A 777 19.07 -18.03 -10.59
C PRO A 777 18.80 -19.12 -9.57
N THR A 778 18.82 -18.78 -8.29
CA THR A 778 18.41 -19.69 -7.23
C THR A 778 16.89 -19.87 -7.28
N ASN A 779 16.44 -21.13 -7.34
CA ASN A 779 15.02 -21.46 -7.32
C ASN A 779 14.51 -21.57 -5.87
N PHE A 780 13.47 -20.82 -5.54
CA PHE A 780 12.80 -20.82 -4.23
C PHE A 780 11.52 -21.68 -4.20
N GLU A 781 11.04 -22.18 -5.34
CA GLU A 781 9.71 -22.81 -5.47
C GLU A 781 9.52 -24.00 -4.52
N HIS A 782 10.53 -24.87 -4.38
CA HIS A 782 10.45 -26.02 -3.46
C HIS A 782 10.33 -25.57 -2.00
N PHE A 783 11.09 -24.55 -1.60
CA PHE A 783 11.00 -23.96 -0.27
C PHE A 783 9.65 -23.27 -0.06
N GLU A 784 9.18 -22.48 -1.03
CA GLU A 784 7.89 -21.78 -0.95
C GLU A 784 6.72 -22.75 -0.80
N LYS A 785 6.77 -23.88 -1.52
CA LYS A 785 5.80 -24.97 -1.38
C LYS A 785 5.86 -25.60 0.01
N ALA A 786 7.05 -25.93 0.51
CA ALA A 786 7.22 -26.48 1.85
C ALA A 786 6.71 -25.52 2.95
N TYR A 787 7.05 -24.24 2.82
CA TYR A 787 6.63 -23.19 3.76
C TYR A 787 5.12 -22.98 3.74
N LYS A 788 4.50 -23.04 2.55
CA LYS A 788 3.05 -23.01 2.40
C LYS A 788 2.38 -24.21 3.08
N THR A 789 2.89 -25.43 2.90
CA THR A 789 2.35 -26.63 3.56
C THR A 789 2.45 -26.54 5.09
N LEU A 790 3.57 -26.06 5.64
CA LEU A 790 3.69 -25.80 7.08
C LEU A 790 2.68 -24.73 7.54
N SER A 791 2.48 -23.67 6.75
CA SER A 791 1.50 -22.63 7.06
C SER A 791 0.08 -23.22 7.12
N GLU A 792 -0.33 -23.97 6.11
CA GLU A 792 -1.65 -24.61 6.01
C GLU A 792 -1.93 -25.57 7.18
N LYS A 793 -0.88 -26.23 7.71
CA LYS A 793 -0.97 -27.04 8.93
C LYS A 793 -1.23 -26.21 10.18
N ILE A 794 -0.48 -25.11 10.36
CA ILE A 794 -0.53 -24.27 11.56
C ILE A 794 -1.83 -23.45 11.62
N GLN A 795 -2.35 -22.99 10.48
CA GLN A 795 -3.54 -22.12 10.39
C GLN A 795 -4.75 -22.61 11.22
N PRO A 796 -5.25 -23.86 11.07
CA PRO A 796 -6.38 -24.34 11.87
C PRO A 796 -6.04 -24.41 13.37
N GLN A 797 -4.78 -24.63 13.73
CA GLN A 797 -4.34 -24.71 15.12
C GLN A 797 -4.40 -23.35 15.83
N VAL A 798 -4.27 -22.24 15.09
CA VAL A 798 -4.47 -20.88 15.63
C VAL A 798 -5.87 -20.75 16.25
N TYR A 799 -6.89 -21.24 15.55
CA TYR A 799 -8.27 -21.22 16.04
C TYR A 799 -8.53 -22.30 17.10
N SER A 800 -8.00 -23.51 16.93
CA SER A 800 -8.21 -24.60 17.91
C SER A 800 -7.62 -24.28 19.29
N TYR A 801 -6.47 -23.60 19.32
CA TYR A 801 -5.86 -23.11 20.56
C TYR A 801 -6.43 -21.77 21.03
N GLY A 802 -7.41 -21.20 20.31
CA GLY A 802 -8.14 -20.01 20.72
C GLY A 802 -7.39 -18.68 20.56
N PHE A 803 -6.31 -18.63 19.78
CA PHE A 803 -5.60 -17.37 19.49
C PHE A 803 -6.46 -16.38 18.70
N LEU A 804 -7.43 -16.87 17.92
CA LEU A 804 -8.46 -16.11 17.22
C LEU A 804 -9.81 -16.81 17.37
N LYS A 805 -10.91 -16.09 17.11
CA LYS A 805 -12.30 -16.58 17.19
C LYS A 805 -12.99 -16.53 15.84
#